data_AF-A0A969ZCC9-F1
#
_entry.id   AF-A0A969ZCC9-F1
#
_cell.length_a   1.000
_cell.length_b   1.000
_cell.length_c   1.000
_cell.angle_alpha   90.00
_cell.angle_beta   90.00
_cell.angle_gamma   90.00
#
_symmetry.space_group_name_H-M   'P 1'
#
loop_
_entity.id
_entity.type
_entity.pdbx_description
1 polymer ?
#
loop_
_entity_poly.entity_id
_entity_poly.type
_entity_poly.pdbx_seq_one_letter_code
_entity_poly.pdbx_strand_id
1 'polypeptide(L)'
;MDINVEDAWLLSLGATNIKVAVIDAGVNEHEDLKDALGNSRVLSGYAPSCCVNNSDGATKGDYEGIGHGECCAGIIAASHNNIGIAGIAPNIKIVPFRIFKSSGYSFRIGAIAKTITKSWQEFDADILSCSWSVTSQSDKLDKAIKDCMTKGRNNKGAIVVFSSGNSSSQVEYPANNTGVITVGAIDKNGIRYNYSCYNATLELVAPSGSQPGNIRTLDLEGENGYTSTAYYDGFGGTSAACPQVAGVAALMLSVNPNLTKAQVMSILNQTATKLSNYTFETHYLHPDGTWNEQVGYGLVNATKAVAEATMYGLNYEIVGETSLNVCEHYTYSLTGAIPYGCRIEWNASFHFAIISQSSNSIILNPLVQTNDAQIVASIYLGNTLIKQIIKDNIIINNSIPYYQNISQKDTIYSENTQWDENSTLGVKVYINSGTTLTINNTTIHCTQDAKIIVKQGGKLILNNATLTNICDGELWQGIEVHGNPLLSQDLNNTNQGILILQNEAIIENAECGVYVGEKRFVLVSFNGGITLPILEGFEEPISMSSGGGIVSATNSSFINNKKAINFQNYIYMSNNMEIDNKSSFTNCSFIVNDNALFTVSNNESQVSLQYVKGVRFNGCNFIDAQPKSSLDNYGIGIYSYNAGICLNDNRSPFNLIPYEAIPCSFSGYGTAIQIKYSGTRPTRIYNTLFINNQTSINAVSAYALTMQMCDVHNTLYNHHFPSLYGLVLNKCDNYSVANNIFHGEGTGILFLGEETNNNYIKNNTFHDMCVACYVDGVQGLYNFHIPSIGLKFSCNLFNNNEEDIKVAENGIIGTYQGYYSNYKYYGTGNQFGNPDISTMNIDNCNNSFEIWYYYDLNGYNHNPVNCNNINPPNPNIVINSVLGNKCLASGYIGENYYLTTPIVPISELNDMYLNVINEYNILKAEYINMYGSINIVDIVNSQGLPDIQGLNPQFDMYAKLTDLKDSLTIICQNALQFLLTNEELNKSEYNTWLYRCETIDADYVLAESYLNEGNITQMNTILDDIPNKYPNCDLAENEQYKICLNYLYQWDNTNIDSLIITQESIDSLELIASGSNRASLKAEAMLRKLGKFIMPYWEPDRCDWVVVTNPSLENKNETFIKETKIGLIQEMILTPNPATDKLKVDNGQIHIKELYIYDVVGKEVKRFKGN
;
A
#
# COMPACT_ATOMS: atom_id res chain seq x y z
N MET A 1 49.59 -13.74 1.43
CA MET A 1 49.23 -14.40 2.72
C MET A 1 49.64 -13.52 3.90
N ASP A 2 48.77 -13.26 4.91
CA ASP A 2 49.10 -12.47 6.10
C ASP A 2 48.57 -13.16 7.36
N ILE A 3 48.96 -12.65 8.54
CA ILE A 3 48.59 -13.31 9.80
C ILE A 3 47.28 -12.72 10.33
N ASN A 4 46.62 -11.91 9.57
CA ASN A 4 45.33 -11.29 9.89
C ASN A 4 45.38 -10.48 11.16
N VAL A 5 46.29 -9.54 11.30
CA VAL A 5 46.55 -8.84 12.57
C VAL A 5 45.74 -7.54 12.62
N GLU A 6 45.33 -6.95 11.55
CA GLU A 6 44.70 -5.62 11.51
C GLU A 6 43.44 -5.58 12.36
N ASP A 7 42.58 -6.64 12.19
CA ASP A 7 41.35 -6.65 12.98
C ASP A 7 41.63 -6.89 14.46
N ALA A 8 42.71 -7.57 14.73
CA ALA A 8 43.09 -7.77 16.14
C ALA A 8 43.40 -6.43 16.82
N TRP A 9 43.86 -5.45 16.16
CA TRP A 9 44.23 -4.14 16.72
C TRP A 9 42.99 -3.37 17.15
N LEU A 10 41.81 -3.83 16.62
CA LEU A 10 40.57 -3.22 17.14
C LEU A 10 40.30 -3.63 18.58
N LEU A 11 40.89 -4.78 18.91
CA LEU A 11 40.68 -5.26 20.28
C LEU A 11 41.79 -4.78 21.21
N SER A 12 43.02 -4.82 20.69
CA SER A 12 44.11 -4.35 21.55
C SER A 12 45.34 -4.01 20.71
N LEU A 13 46.06 -2.91 21.10
CA LEU A 13 47.37 -2.59 20.50
C LEU A 13 48.49 -3.04 21.44
N GLY A 14 48.12 -3.84 22.52
CA GLY A 14 49.09 -4.23 23.53
C GLY A 14 48.97 -3.45 24.82
N ALA A 15 49.25 -4.13 25.96
CA ALA A 15 49.18 -3.48 27.28
C ALA A 15 50.58 -3.17 27.80
N THR A 16 50.73 -2.04 28.39
CA THR A 16 52.06 -1.56 28.81
C THR A 16 52.66 -2.47 29.87
N ASN A 17 51.85 -3.26 30.52
CA ASN A 17 52.39 -4.14 31.57
C ASN A 17 52.86 -5.47 31.00
N ILE A 18 52.60 -5.69 29.68
CA ILE A 18 53.11 -6.92 29.07
C ILE A 18 54.53 -6.71 28.58
N LYS A 19 55.44 -7.73 28.94
CA LYS A 19 56.86 -7.61 28.61
C LYS A 19 57.31 -8.80 27.75
N VAL A 20 57.96 -8.38 26.63
CA VAL A 20 58.51 -9.45 25.78
C VAL A 20 60.04 -9.39 25.83
N ALA A 21 60.61 -10.56 26.32
CA ALA A 21 62.08 -10.69 26.32
C ALA A 21 62.58 -11.13 24.94
N VAL A 22 63.32 -10.20 24.34
CA VAL A 22 63.98 -10.60 23.09
C VAL A 22 65.39 -11.12 23.41
N ILE A 23 65.48 -12.41 23.43
CA ILE A 23 66.77 -13.04 23.75
C ILE A 23 67.54 -13.26 22.45
N ASP A 24 68.43 -12.34 22.18
CA ASP A 24 69.15 -12.31 20.90
C ASP A 24 70.45 -11.51 21.05
N ALA A 25 70.71 -10.70 19.91
CA ALA A 25 71.98 -9.97 19.88
C ALA A 25 71.81 -8.59 20.50
N GLY A 26 70.74 -8.38 21.24
CA GLY A 26 70.49 -7.11 21.92
C GLY A 26 69.52 -6.23 21.13
N VAL A 27 68.85 -5.28 21.88
CA VAL A 27 67.91 -4.31 21.29
C VAL A 27 68.25 -2.91 21.81
N ASN A 28 68.43 -1.94 20.83
CA ASN A 28 68.72 -0.54 21.23
C ASN A 28 67.46 0.33 21.16
N GLU A 29 67.61 1.48 21.76
CA GLU A 29 66.54 2.47 21.60
C GLU A 29 66.33 2.81 20.12
N HIS A 30 65.09 2.93 19.78
CA HIS A 30 64.71 3.24 18.40
C HIS A 30 63.49 4.16 18.38
N GLU A 31 63.54 5.08 17.34
CA GLU A 31 62.43 6.05 17.28
C GLU A 31 61.08 5.34 17.15
N ASP A 32 61.09 4.12 16.64
CA ASP A 32 59.82 3.41 16.41
C ASP A 32 59.52 2.46 17.57
N LEU A 33 60.21 2.62 18.65
CA LEU A 33 59.92 1.85 19.87
C LEU A 33 59.69 2.80 21.04
N LYS A 34 59.09 3.97 20.68
CA LYS A 34 58.72 4.94 21.72
C LYS A 34 57.19 4.96 21.90
N ASP A 35 56.80 5.23 23.18
CA ASP A 35 55.35 5.38 23.37
C ASP A 35 54.86 6.74 22.87
N ALA A 36 53.62 6.99 23.02
CA ALA A 36 52.99 8.19 22.44
C ALA A 36 53.56 9.47 23.05
N LEU A 37 54.20 9.32 24.25
CA LEU A 37 54.78 10.49 24.93
C LEU A 37 56.27 10.65 24.59
N GLY A 38 56.71 9.75 23.74
CA GLY A 38 58.11 9.84 23.33
C GLY A 38 59.05 9.07 24.25
N ASN A 39 58.51 8.34 25.30
CA ASN A 39 59.37 7.53 26.17
C ASN A 39 59.70 6.18 25.52
N SER A 40 60.95 5.81 25.86
CA SER A 40 61.37 4.52 25.31
C SER A 40 60.57 3.36 25.92
N ARG A 41 60.20 2.40 25.07
CA ARG A 41 59.52 1.19 25.56
C ARG A 41 60.50 0.01 25.65
N VAL A 42 61.70 0.32 25.29
CA VAL A 42 62.78 -0.65 25.54
C VAL A 42 63.33 -0.47 26.95
N LEU A 43 63.15 -1.55 27.78
CA LEU A 43 63.64 -1.49 29.17
C LEU A 43 65.10 -1.93 29.25
N SER A 44 65.64 -1.69 30.46
CA SER A 44 67.00 -2.22 30.67
C SER A 44 66.98 -3.74 30.81
N GLY A 45 67.84 -4.41 29.96
CA GLY A 45 67.87 -5.87 29.95
C GLY A 45 69.11 -6.45 30.61
N TYR A 46 69.55 -7.62 30.07
CA TYR A 46 70.67 -8.33 30.70
C TYR A 46 71.59 -8.93 29.64
N ALA A 47 72.87 -8.84 29.89
CA ALA A 47 73.88 -9.52 29.07
C ALA A 47 74.91 -10.21 29.97
N PRO A 48 75.11 -11.49 29.79
CA PRO A 48 76.13 -12.17 30.59
C PRO A 48 77.54 -11.66 30.30
N SER A 49 78.42 -11.56 31.35
CA SER A 49 79.76 -10.96 31.29
C SER A 49 80.63 -11.66 30.24
N CYS A 50 80.24 -12.94 29.98
CA CYS A 50 81.03 -13.73 29.01
C CYS A 50 80.71 -13.31 27.58
N CYS A 51 79.73 -12.54 27.41
CA CYS A 51 79.22 -12.26 26.06
C CYS A 51 79.38 -10.78 25.71
N VAL A 52 79.43 -9.78 26.76
CA VAL A 52 79.65 -8.37 26.43
C VAL A 52 80.10 -7.64 27.70
N ASN A 53 80.81 -6.45 27.55
CA ASN A 53 81.32 -5.60 28.65
C ASN A 53 80.25 -4.64 29.17
N ASN A 54 78.87 -4.96 28.81
CA ASN A 54 77.78 -4.13 29.36
C ASN A 54 76.66 -5.01 29.90
N SER A 55 75.90 -4.49 31.01
CA SER A 55 74.98 -5.37 31.73
C SER A 55 73.54 -5.07 31.35
N ASP A 56 73.30 -4.07 30.22
CA ASP A 56 71.91 -3.61 30.10
C ASP A 56 71.23 -4.23 28.87
N GLY A 57 72.02 -5.21 28.14
CA GLY A 57 71.37 -6.01 27.10
C GLY A 57 71.25 -5.28 25.77
N ALA A 58 71.76 -3.97 25.66
CA ALA A 58 71.80 -3.18 24.42
C ALA A 58 73.02 -3.57 23.58
N THR A 59 72.83 -3.31 22.21
CA THR A 59 73.96 -3.58 21.32
C THR A 59 74.99 -2.43 21.36
N LYS A 60 76.23 -2.49 22.19
CA LYS A 60 77.23 -1.40 22.28
C LYS A 60 78.61 -1.92 21.89
N GLY A 61 79.38 -1.11 20.94
CA GLY A 61 80.83 -1.33 20.85
C GLY A 61 81.19 -2.48 19.92
N ASP A 62 80.27 -2.94 18.94
CA ASP A 62 80.54 -4.05 18.03
C ASP A 62 80.60 -3.56 16.58
N TYR A 63 81.59 -4.20 15.74
CA TYR A 63 81.74 -3.82 14.33
C TYR A 63 81.19 -4.94 13.42
N GLU A 64 79.88 -4.75 12.78
CA GLU A 64 79.33 -5.26 11.52
C GLU A 64 78.28 -6.34 11.79
N GLY A 65 76.96 -6.12 11.42
CA GLY A 65 75.91 -7.05 11.03
C GLY A 65 75.26 -7.75 12.21
N ILE A 66 74.95 -7.07 13.44
CA ILE A 66 74.32 -7.71 14.61
C ILE A 66 72.94 -7.11 14.83
N GLY A 67 72.23 -6.65 13.76
CA GLY A 67 70.90 -6.03 13.83
C GLY A 67 69.78 -7.04 13.99
N HIS A 68 70.15 -8.38 14.27
CA HIS A 68 69.13 -9.43 14.30
C HIS A 68 68.11 -9.20 15.40
N GLY A 69 68.53 -8.94 16.70
CA GLY A 69 67.60 -8.68 17.81
C GLY A 69 66.70 -7.48 17.56
N GLU A 70 67.33 -6.45 16.95
CA GLU A 70 66.54 -5.23 16.64
C GLU A 70 65.43 -5.54 15.63
N CYS A 71 65.74 -6.35 14.60
CA CYS A 71 64.74 -6.73 13.60
C CYS A 71 63.58 -7.49 14.24
N CYS A 72 63.98 -8.44 15.16
CA CYS A 72 62.93 -9.21 15.85
C CYS A 72 62.07 -8.30 16.72
N ALA A 73 62.67 -7.39 17.39
CA ALA A 73 61.91 -6.46 18.25
C ALA A 73 60.99 -5.58 17.42
N GLY A 74 61.45 -5.18 16.26
CA GLY A 74 60.59 -4.36 15.39
C GLY A 74 59.33 -5.07 14.96
N ILE A 75 59.43 -6.37 14.64
CA ILE A 75 58.27 -7.15 14.21
C ILE A 75 57.26 -7.25 15.37
N ILE A 76 57.80 -7.33 16.57
CA ILE A 76 56.92 -7.54 17.74
C ILE A 76 56.26 -6.22 18.13
N ALA A 77 57.09 -5.03 18.17
CA ALA A 77 56.47 -3.96 18.99
C ALA A 77 56.74 -2.60 18.35
N ALA A 78 57.11 -2.57 17.03
CA ALA A 78 57.25 -1.22 16.45
C ALA A 78 55.97 -0.40 16.65
N SER A 79 56.11 0.95 16.86
CA SER A 79 54.97 1.82 17.21
C SER A 79 54.12 2.09 15.96
N HIS A 80 52.86 2.29 16.18
CA HIS A 80 51.98 2.84 15.14
C HIS A 80 52.04 4.36 15.14
N ASN A 81 53.06 4.98 14.45
CA ASN A 81 53.34 6.42 14.63
C ASN A 81 53.75 7.05 13.29
N ASN A 82 53.18 6.51 12.22
CA ASN A 82 53.43 6.99 10.86
C ASN A 82 54.92 6.96 10.51
N ILE A 83 55.76 6.22 11.20
CA ILE A 83 57.20 6.09 10.95
C ILE A 83 57.50 4.62 10.64
N GLY A 84 58.15 4.37 9.54
CA GLY A 84 58.75 3.09 9.17
C GLY A 84 57.72 1.97 9.05
N ILE A 85 57.56 1.12 10.21
CA ILE A 85 56.70 -0.07 10.14
C ILE A 85 55.76 -0.08 11.34
N ALA A 86 54.84 -1.03 11.36
CA ALA A 86 53.94 -1.27 12.49
C ALA A 86 54.15 -2.66 13.07
N GLY A 87 54.48 -2.59 14.31
CA GLY A 87 54.64 -3.90 14.97
C GLY A 87 53.31 -4.55 15.31
N ILE A 88 53.39 -5.83 15.68
CA ILE A 88 52.16 -6.59 15.96
C ILE A 88 51.55 -6.13 17.28
N ALA A 89 52.37 -5.83 18.35
CA ALA A 89 51.91 -5.33 19.67
C ALA A 89 52.68 -4.06 20.05
N PRO A 90 52.25 -2.93 19.57
CA PRO A 90 53.08 -1.72 19.58
C PRO A 90 53.13 -1.06 20.96
N ASN A 91 52.26 -1.53 21.91
CA ASN A 91 52.22 -0.77 23.18
C ASN A 91 52.87 -1.56 24.31
N ILE A 92 53.47 -2.71 23.95
CA ILE A 92 54.09 -3.51 25.02
C ILE A 92 55.54 -3.08 25.23
N LYS A 93 56.13 -3.62 26.29
CA LYS A 93 57.53 -3.29 26.58
C LYS A 93 58.46 -4.42 26.10
N ILE A 94 59.62 -3.99 25.54
CA ILE A 94 60.64 -4.95 25.11
C ILE A 94 61.80 -4.98 26.11
N VAL A 95 62.15 -6.23 26.52
CA VAL A 95 63.31 -6.37 27.40
C VAL A 95 64.43 -7.12 26.65
N PRO A 96 65.51 -6.38 26.45
CA PRO A 96 66.57 -6.98 25.64
C PRO A 96 67.49 -7.90 26.45
N PHE A 97 67.69 -9.16 25.93
CA PHE A 97 68.67 -10.08 26.49
C PHE A 97 69.69 -10.49 25.42
N ARG A 98 70.89 -10.07 25.68
CA ARG A 98 71.93 -10.24 24.66
C ARG A 98 72.80 -11.45 25.00
N ILE A 99 72.83 -12.39 24.05
CA ILE A 99 73.57 -13.63 24.35
C ILE A 99 74.60 -13.87 23.26
N PHE A 100 74.63 -12.83 22.15
CA PHE A 100 75.59 -13.01 21.06
C PHE A 100 76.62 -11.88 21.05
N LYS A 101 78.04 -12.22 20.68
CA LYS A 101 79.08 -11.21 20.42
C LYS A 101 79.33 -11.05 18.92
N SER A 102 79.95 -9.86 18.36
CA SER A 102 80.29 -9.43 16.99
C SER A 102 81.29 -10.39 16.35
N SER A 103 82.09 -11.44 17.09
CA SER A 103 83.14 -12.27 16.47
C SER A 103 82.81 -13.75 16.61
N GLY A 104 81.42 -14.12 16.59
CA GLY A 104 81.10 -15.56 16.53
C GLY A 104 80.14 -15.99 17.62
N TYR A 105 79.09 -16.82 17.21
CA TYR A 105 78.04 -17.53 17.97
C TYR A 105 78.67 -18.40 19.06
N SER A 106 79.65 -17.89 19.91
CA SER A 106 80.14 -18.82 20.95
C SER A 106 79.09 -18.99 22.06
N PHE A 107 78.48 -20.26 22.14
CA PHE A 107 77.35 -20.66 22.98
C PHE A 107 77.84 -21.08 24.36
N ARG A 108 77.82 -20.15 25.32
CA ARG A 108 78.01 -20.73 26.66
C ARG A 108 76.65 -21.09 27.27
N ILE A 109 76.38 -22.37 27.13
CA ILE A 109 75.05 -22.90 27.46
C ILE A 109 74.65 -22.49 28.87
N GLY A 110 75.65 -22.47 29.86
CA GLY A 110 75.34 -22.03 31.22
C GLY A 110 74.86 -20.58 31.29
N ALA A 111 75.50 -19.77 30.51
CA ALA A 111 75.12 -18.34 30.49
C ALA A 111 73.74 -18.15 29.87
N ILE A 112 73.42 -18.92 28.84
CA ILE A 112 72.11 -18.80 28.20
C ILE A 112 71.01 -19.26 29.16
N ALA A 113 71.29 -20.44 29.81
CA ALA A 113 70.32 -20.91 30.81
C ALA A 113 70.07 -19.87 31.90
N LYS A 114 71.11 -19.22 32.34
CA LYS A 114 70.98 -18.16 33.35
C LYS A 114 70.17 -16.97 32.81
N THR A 115 70.42 -16.63 31.53
CA THR A 115 69.67 -15.52 30.92
C THR A 115 68.17 -15.83 30.88
N ILE A 116 67.86 -17.08 30.51
CA ILE A 116 66.44 -17.46 30.48
C ILE A 116 65.86 -17.38 31.88
N THR A 117 66.59 -17.87 32.89
CA THR A 117 66.11 -17.81 34.28
C THR A 117 65.92 -16.37 34.74
N LYS A 118 66.82 -15.48 34.43
CA LYS A 118 66.74 -14.08 34.87
C LYS A 118 65.60 -13.34 34.17
N SER A 119 65.40 -13.75 32.87
CA SER A 119 64.40 -13.01 32.11
C SER A 119 63.04 -13.04 32.81
N TRP A 120 62.62 -14.15 33.38
CA TRP A 120 61.28 -14.22 33.98
C TRP A 120 61.34 -14.00 35.49
N GLN A 121 62.44 -14.21 36.24
CA GLN A 121 62.50 -14.07 37.71
C GLN A 121 62.77 -12.63 38.12
N GLU A 122 63.66 -12.01 37.32
CA GLU A 122 64.06 -10.66 37.78
C GLU A 122 63.42 -9.58 36.91
N PHE A 123 63.13 -10.04 35.66
CA PHE A 123 62.65 -8.97 34.76
C PHE A 123 61.19 -9.17 34.42
N ASP A 124 60.63 -10.23 34.99
CA ASP A 124 59.19 -10.49 34.92
C ASP A 124 58.70 -10.56 33.48
N ALA A 125 59.55 -11.15 32.63
CA ALA A 125 59.11 -11.30 31.24
C ALA A 125 57.94 -12.27 31.13
N ASP A 126 56.99 -11.79 30.26
CA ASP A 126 55.80 -12.64 30.06
C ASP A 126 55.99 -13.60 28.89
N ILE A 127 56.77 -13.07 27.94
CA ILE A 127 56.98 -13.84 26.71
C ILE A 127 58.47 -13.79 26.34
N LEU A 128 59.00 -14.96 25.97
CA LEU A 128 60.38 -15.00 25.48
C LEU A 128 60.40 -15.30 23.98
N SER A 129 60.95 -14.41 23.20
CA SER A 129 61.13 -14.61 21.76
C SER A 129 62.57 -15.00 21.45
N CYS A 130 62.67 -16.25 20.91
CA CYS A 130 64.02 -16.80 20.79
C CYS A 130 64.25 -17.27 19.35
N SER A 131 64.92 -16.45 18.56
CA SER A 131 65.22 -16.84 17.17
C SER A 131 66.68 -17.27 17.04
N TRP A 132 67.10 -18.37 17.67
CA TRP A 132 68.45 -18.92 17.68
C TRP A 132 68.39 -20.42 18.00
N SER A 133 69.48 -21.05 17.66
CA SER A 133 69.63 -22.46 18.02
C SER A 133 71.04 -22.75 18.53
N VAL A 134 71.17 -23.89 19.28
CA VAL A 134 72.50 -24.32 19.73
C VAL A 134 72.72 -25.77 19.29
N THR A 135 73.93 -26.22 19.20
CA THR A 135 74.27 -27.50 18.56
C THR A 135 74.22 -28.65 19.57
N SER A 136 74.36 -28.31 20.98
CA SER A 136 74.39 -29.42 21.96
C SER A 136 73.21 -29.32 22.92
N GLN A 137 72.62 -30.46 23.07
CA GLN A 137 71.57 -30.55 24.09
C GLN A 137 72.15 -30.35 25.49
N SER A 138 71.34 -29.79 26.34
CA SER A 138 71.83 -29.46 27.68
C SER A 138 70.69 -29.59 28.70
N ASP A 139 70.95 -30.33 29.77
CA ASP A 139 69.96 -30.48 30.85
C ASP A 139 69.71 -29.15 31.56
N LYS A 140 70.77 -28.40 31.66
CA LYS A 140 70.64 -27.10 32.34
C LYS A 140 69.71 -26.16 31.57
N LEU A 141 69.92 -26.11 30.29
CA LEU A 141 69.08 -25.24 29.46
C LEU A 141 67.64 -25.76 29.42
N ASP A 142 67.44 -27.10 29.33
CA ASP A 142 66.09 -27.68 29.37
C ASP A 142 65.36 -27.33 30.66
N LYS A 143 66.16 -27.45 31.71
CA LYS A 143 65.56 -27.12 33.01
C LYS A 143 65.17 -25.64 33.09
N ALA A 144 66.02 -24.79 32.62
CA ALA A 144 65.70 -23.35 32.66
C ALA A 144 64.44 -23.04 31.85
N ILE A 145 64.34 -23.63 30.65
CA ILE A 145 63.17 -23.42 29.81
C ILE A 145 61.92 -23.98 30.48
N LYS A 146 62.07 -25.16 31.03
CA LYS A 146 60.93 -25.77 31.73
C LYS A 146 60.50 -24.94 32.94
N ASP A 147 61.43 -24.50 33.75
CA ASP A 147 61.09 -23.68 34.93
C ASP A 147 60.39 -22.39 34.52
N CYS A 148 60.88 -21.85 33.45
CA CYS A 148 60.25 -20.60 32.98
C CYS A 148 58.79 -20.85 32.56
N MET A 149 58.51 -21.91 31.91
CA MET A 149 57.17 -22.22 31.40
C MET A 149 56.25 -22.68 32.52
N THR A 150 56.85 -23.04 33.66
CA THR A 150 55.99 -23.55 34.74
C THR A 150 55.85 -22.51 35.85
N LYS A 151 56.93 -21.79 36.09
CA LYS A 151 56.92 -20.93 37.31
C LYS A 151 56.75 -19.47 36.90
N GLY A 152 57.01 -19.15 35.67
CA GLY A 152 56.93 -17.76 35.23
C GLY A 152 55.51 -17.21 35.29
N ARG A 153 55.37 -15.93 35.41
CA ARG A 153 54.07 -15.23 35.44
C ARG A 153 53.19 -15.74 36.57
N ASN A 154 53.86 -15.87 37.71
CA ASN A 154 53.17 -16.32 38.93
C ASN A 154 52.56 -17.71 38.75
N ASN A 155 53.25 -18.62 38.17
CA ASN A 155 52.91 -20.05 38.00
C ASN A 155 51.94 -20.26 36.84
N LYS A 156 51.63 -19.17 36.07
CA LYS A 156 50.81 -19.33 34.86
C LYS A 156 51.68 -19.80 33.70
N GLY A 157 53.05 -19.70 33.90
CA GLY A 157 54.01 -20.10 32.87
C GLY A 157 54.30 -19.01 31.86
N ALA A 158 55.59 -18.67 31.64
CA ALA A 158 55.94 -17.74 30.56
C ALA A 158 55.79 -18.41 29.20
N ILE A 159 55.37 -17.56 28.19
CA ILE A 159 55.25 -18.09 26.82
C ILE A 159 56.62 -18.07 26.13
N VAL A 160 57.06 -19.26 25.75
CA VAL A 160 58.40 -19.34 25.14
C VAL A 160 58.24 -19.71 23.66
N VAL A 161 58.73 -18.81 22.78
CA VAL A 161 58.55 -19.00 21.34
C VAL A 161 59.92 -19.13 20.67
N PHE A 162 60.07 -20.24 19.94
CA PHE A 162 61.35 -20.47 19.27
C PHE A 162 61.13 -20.62 17.75
N SER A 163 62.14 -20.12 17.01
CA SER A 163 62.16 -20.43 15.58
C SER A 163 62.57 -21.88 15.34
N SER A 164 62.05 -22.50 14.25
CA SER A 164 62.23 -23.93 14.02
C SER A 164 63.63 -24.23 13.51
N GLY A 165 64.31 -23.29 12.87
CA GLY A 165 65.64 -23.49 12.29
C GLY A 165 65.65 -23.33 10.78
N ASN A 166 66.93 -23.16 10.15
CA ASN A 166 67.02 -22.82 8.73
C ASN A 166 67.89 -23.84 7.97
N SER A 167 67.84 -25.14 8.38
CA SER A 167 68.78 -26.11 7.79
C SER A 167 68.03 -27.09 6.88
N SER A 168 66.69 -26.88 6.69
CA SER A 168 65.83 -27.73 5.85
C SER A 168 65.77 -29.15 6.40
N SER A 169 65.98 -29.38 7.74
CA SER A 169 65.94 -30.72 8.35
C SER A 169 64.92 -30.76 9.48
N GLN A 170 65.37 -31.49 10.64
CA GLN A 170 64.49 -31.56 11.83
C GLN A 170 64.60 -30.29 12.68
N VAL A 171 63.43 -29.98 13.33
CA VAL A 171 63.41 -28.81 14.23
C VAL A 171 64.64 -28.86 15.15
N GLU A 172 65.38 -27.63 15.24
CA GLU A 172 66.66 -27.53 15.95
C GLU A 172 66.45 -27.26 17.44
N TYR A 173 67.42 -27.78 18.20
CA TYR A 173 67.43 -27.50 19.65
C TYR A 173 67.83 -26.06 19.93
N PRO A 174 66.95 -25.47 20.89
CA PRO A 174 66.01 -26.01 21.88
C PRO A 174 64.56 -25.90 21.42
N ALA A 175 64.34 -25.57 20.22
CA ALA A 175 62.95 -25.41 19.75
C ALA A 175 62.18 -26.73 19.80
N ASN A 176 62.86 -27.85 19.89
CA ASN A 176 62.18 -29.15 19.92
C ASN A 176 61.85 -29.61 21.33
N ASN A 177 62.09 -28.66 22.35
CA ASN A 177 61.65 -28.97 23.72
C ASN A 177 60.13 -29.01 23.82
N THR A 178 59.69 -29.97 24.65
CA THR A 178 58.23 -30.10 24.84
C THR A 178 57.65 -28.85 25.49
N GLY A 179 56.53 -28.35 24.94
CA GLY A 179 55.81 -27.23 25.57
C GLY A 179 56.22 -25.87 25.00
N VAL A 180 57.28 -25.89 24.12
CA VAL A 180 57.70 -24.63 23.46
C VAL A 180 56.85 -24.42 22.21
N ILE A 181 56.55 -23.11 21.97
CA ILE A 181 55.86 -22.81 20.70
C ILE A 181 56.88 -22.67 19.57
N THR A 182 56.99 -23.72 18.77
CA THR A 182 57.96 -23.76 17.68
C THR A 182 57.34 -23.21 16.38
N VAL A 183 58.06 -22.27 15.70
CA VAL A 183 57.42 -21.54 14.59
C VAL A 183 58.27 -21.74 13.33
N GLY A 184 57.63 -22.24 12.28
CA GLY A 184 58.28 -22.39 10.97
C GLY A 184 57.95 -21.25 10.03
N ALA A 185 58.52 -21.31 8.79
CA ALA A 185 58.40 -20.15 7.89
C ALA A 185 57.70 -20.58 6.59
N ILE A 186 56.84 -19.65 6.15
CA ILE A 186 56.18 -19.88 4.86
C ILE A 186 56.35 -18.63 3.99
N ASP A 187 56.11 -18.89 2.66
CA ASP A 187 56.20 -17.74 1.76
C ASP A 187 54.83 -17.13 1.52
N LYS A 188 54.71 -16.10 0.67
CA LYS A 188 53.49 -15.31 0.44
C LYS A 188 52.38 -16.17 -0.17
N ASN A 189 52.78 -17.32 -0.70
CA ASN A 189 51.77 -18.21 -1.28
C ASN A 189 51.35 -19.33 -0.32
N GLY A 190 51.85 -19.28 0.92
CA GLY A 190 51.45 -20.26 1.92
C GLY A 190 52.23 -21.57 1.82
N ILE A 191 53.32 -21.48 1.15
CA ILE A 191 54.17 -22.67 0.99
C ILE A 191 55.36 -22.59 1.95
N ARG A 192 55.66 -23.71 2.57
CA ARG A 192 56.81 -23.75 3.49
C ARG A 192 58.10 -23.43 2.75
N TYR A 193 58.92 -22.59 3.31
CA TYR A 193 60.23 -22.36 2.69
C TYR A 193 61.13 -23.59 2.83
N ASN A 194 62.02 -23.80 1.85
CA ASN A 194 62.84 -25.02 1.82
C ASN A 194 63.80 -25.08 3.02
N TYR A 195 64.20 -23.92 3.51
CA TYR A 195 65.15 -23.91 4.63
C TYR A 195 64.44 -24.15 5.95
N SER A 196 63.11 -24.02 6.02
CA SER A 196 62.36 -24.11 7.28
C SER A 196 62.34 -25.54 7.81
N CYS A 197 62.89 -25.73 9.02
CA CYS A 197 62.91 -27.05 9.66
C CYS A 197 61.50 -27.50 10.07
N TYR A 198 61.24 -28.86 10.06
CA TYR A 198 59.88 -29.35 10.33
C TYR A 198 59.94 -30.72 11.00
N ASN A 199 59.14 -31.09 11.76
CA ASN A 199 58.86 -32.41 12.31
C ASN A 199 57.72 -32.36 13.32
N ALA A 200 57.58 -33.35 14.12
CA ALA A 200 56.39 -33.50 14.97
C ALA A 200 56.32 -32.43 16.05
N THR A 201 57.41 -31.70 16.28
CA THR A 201 57.42 -30.70 17.37
C THR A 201 57.04 -29.32 16.83
N LEU A 202 56.83 -29.16 15.51
CA LEU A 202 56.42 -27.88 14.92
C LEU A 202 54.97 -27.55 15.26
N GLU A 203 54.78 -26.22 15.72
CA GLU A 203 53.41 -25.89 16.16
C GLU A 203 52.71 -25.02 15.13
N LEU A 204 53.37 -23.93 14.69
CA LEU A 204 52.72 -22.96 13.80
C LEU A 204 53.72 -22.50 12.73
N VAL A 205 53.17 -21.86 11.75
CA VAL A 205 54.04 -21.18 10.78
C VAL A 205 53.60 -19.71 10.64
N ALA A 206 54.50 -18.86 10.24
CA ALA A 206 54.24 -17.45 9.94
C ALA A 206 55.05 -17.01 8.72
N PRO A 207 54.57 -15.94 8.08
CA PRO A 207 55.26 -15.47 6.87
C PRO A 207 56.70 -15.03 7.15
N SER A 208 57.49 -15.43 6.20
CA SER A 208 58.90 -15.07 6.25
C SER A 208 59.43 -14.81 4.84
N GLY A 209 60.81 -14.74 4.60
CA GLY A 209 61.38 -14.53 3.27
C GLY A 209 62.63 -15.39 3.04
N SER A 210 63.03 -15.60 1.67
CA SER A 210 64.28 -16.25 1.27
C SER A 210 65.46 -15.28 1.35
N GLN A 211 66.64 -15.60 1.99
CA GLN A 211 67.79 -14.69 2.20
C GLN A 211 68.36 -14.22 0.87
N PRO A 212 68.27 -12.62 0.57
CA PRO A 212 67.65 -11.75 1.57
C PRO A 212 66.13 -11.90 1.61
N GLY A 213 65.46 -11.90 2.97
CA GLY A 213 64.05 -12.14 3.30
C GLY A 213 63.11 -11.10 2.73
N ASN A 214 61.76 -11.18 2.86
CA ASN A 214 60.72 -10.28 2.32
C ASN A 214 59.96 -9.61 3.47
N ILE A 215 60.68 -9.59 4.70
CA ILE A 215 59.99 -8.96 5.83
C ILE A 215 60.69 -7.63 6.16
N ARG A 216 59.95 -6.62 6.17
CA ARG A 216 60.49 -5.31 6.53
C ARG A 216 60.38 -5.08 8.04
N THR A 217 61.49 -4.58 8.70
CA THR A 217 61.48 -4.38 10.16
C THR A 217 62.55 -3.37 10.56
N LEU A 218 62.69 -3.20 11.90
CA LEU A 218 63.71 -2.26 12.40
C LEU A 218 65.11 -2.83 12.21
N ASP A 219 66.03 -1.86 12.19
CA ASP A 219 67.46 -2.21 12.14
C ASP A 219 68.28 -1.22 12.98
N LEU A 220 69.49 -1.70 13.31
CA LEU A 220 70.42 -0.72 13.89
C LEU A 220 70.96 0.22 12.82
N GLU A 221 71.03 1.54 13.16
CA GLU A 221 71.50 2.52 12.17
C GLU A 221 73.03 2.47 12.05
N GLY A 222 73.55 2.39 10.73
CA GLY A 222 75.00 2.52 10.53
C GLY A 222 75.69 1.17 10.44
N GLU A 223 76.90 1.02 10.77
CA GLU A 223 77.78 -0.13 10.50
C GLU A 223 77.42 -1.33 11.39
N ASN A 224 76.56 -1.01 12.43
CA ASN A 224 76.19 -2.11 13.34
C ASN A 224 74.97 -2.86 12.82
N GLY A 225 74.17 -2.29 11.88
CA GLY A 225 72.98 -2.94 11.33
C GLY A 225 73.24 -3.55 9.97
N TYR A 226 72.23 -4.28 9.41
CA TYR A 226 72.35 -4.91 8.08
C TYR A 226 72.45 -3.88 6.97
N THR A 227 71.85 -2.70 7.35
CA THR A 227 71.92 -1.59 6.39
C THR A 227 72.34 -0.31 7.10
N SER A 228 72.65 0.71 6.27
CA SER A 228 73.05 1.99 6.85
C SER A 228 71.85 2.76 7.41
N THR A 229 70.59 2.21 7.13
CA THR A 229 69.37 2.89 7.62
C THR A 229 68.82 2.18 8.86
N ALA A 230 67.85 2.91 9.57
CA ALA A 230 67.25 2.38 10.80
C ALA A 230 66.21 1.29 10.47
N TYR A 231 66.08 0.93 9.14
CA TYR A 231 65.10 -0.07 8.71
C TYR A 231 65.72 -1.03 7.70
N TYR A 232 65.15 -2.27 7.74
CA TYR A 232 65.70 -3.32 6.88
C TYR A 232 64.56 -4.04 6.16
N ASP A 233 64.64 -4.18 4.80
CA ASP A 233 63.53 -4.71 3.98
C ASP A 233 63.81 -6.16 3.59
N GLY A 234 64.87 -6.74 4.15
CA GLY A 234 65.23 -8.08 3.65
C GLY A 234 65.36 -9.10 4.78
N PHE A 235 64.69 -8.80 5.95
CA PHE A 235 64.80 -9.76 7.07
C PHE A 235 64.04 -11.04 6.77
N GLY A 236 64.68 -12.24 6.90
CA GLY A 236 64.03 -13.51 6.58
C GLY A 236 64.43 -14.61 7.54
N GLY A 237 64.25 -15.90 7.10
CA GLY A 237 64.48 -17.05 7.96
C GLY A 237 63.34 -17.30 8.94
N THR A 238 63.41 -18.44 9.59
CA THR A 238 62.39 -18.69 10.63
C THR A 238 62.49 -17.67 11.75
N SER A 239 63.52 -16.87 11.64
CA SER A 239 63.73 -15.79 12.62
C SER A 239 62.72 -14.65 12.44
N ALA A 240 62.31 -14.48 11.18
CA ALA A 240 61.28 -13.45 10.93
C ALA A 240 59.88 -13.97 11.31
N ALA A 241 59.65 -15.27 11.33
CA ALA A 241 58.35 -15.88 11.66
C ALA A 241 58.13 -15.93 13.18
N CYS A 242 59.15 -16.24 13.93
CA CYS A 242 59.08 -16.43 15.38
C CYS A 242 58.58 -15.18 16.10
N PRO A 243 59.05 -14.03 15.82
CA PRO A 243 58.60 -12.82 16.55
C PRO A 243 57.17 -12.43 16.20
N GLN A 244 56.71 -12.84 15.05
CA GLN A 244 55.29 -12.56 14.75
C GLN A 244 54.37 -13.30 15.73
N VAL A 245 54.67 -14.58 16.00
CA VAL A 245 53.83 -15.37 16.93
C VAL A 245 54.02 -14.84 18.36
N ALA A 246 55.23 -14.41 18.69
CA ALA A 246 55.43 -13.77 20.01
C ALA A 246 54.59 -12.50 20.16
N GLY A 247 54.56 -11.75 19.09
CA GLY A 247 53.71 -10.55 19.11
C GLY A 247 52.24 -10.86 19.29
N VAL A 248 51.78 -11.89 18.59
CA VAL A 248 50.36 -12.26 18.72
C VAL A 248 50.09 -12.74 20.15
N ALA A 249 51.00 -13.51 20.73
CA ALA A 249 50.86 -13.94 22.13
C ALA A 249 50.82 -12.74 23.08
N ALA A 250 51.62 -11.73 22.74
CA ALA A 250 51.59 -10.50 23.56
C ALA A 250 50.22 -9.83 23.49
N LEU A 251 49.65 -9.77 22.33
CA LEU A 251 48.29 -9.18 22.20
C LEU A 251 47.27 -10.00 22.98
N MET A 252 47.42 -11.35 22.92
CA MET A 252 46.49 -12.21 23.67
C MET A 252 46.57 -11.93 25.17
N LEU A 253 47.80 -11.81 25.71
CA LEU A 253 47.95 -11.57 27.16
C LEU A 253 47.53 -10.16 27.52
N SER A 254 47.56 -9.26 26.50
CA SER A 254 47.13 -7.89 26.77
C SER A 254 45.63 -7.81 27.00
N VAL A 255 44.86 -8.71 26.34
CA VAL A 255 43.39 -8.64 26.51
C VAL A 255 42.96 -9.57 27.64
N ASN A 256 43.84 -10.59 27.92
CA ASN A 256 43.55 -11.49 29.03
C ASN A 256 44.84 -11.98 29.69
N PRO A 257 45.35 -11.26 30.75
CA PRO A 257 46.64 -11.57 31.37
C PRO A 257 46.58 -12.84 32.24
N ASN A 258 45.34 -13.42 32.41
CA ASN A 258 45.20 -14.58 33.29
C ASN A 258 45.34 -15.90 32.51
N LEU A 259 45.54 -15.78 31.25
CA LEU A 259 45.73 -17.00 30.47
C LEU A 259 47.03 -17.70 30.87
N THR A 260 46.92 -19.03 31.03
CA THR A 260 48.13 -19.80 31.28
C THR A 260 48.89 -20.07 29.98
N LYS A 261 50.04 -20.47 30.07
CA LYS A 261 50.82 -20.82 28.88
C LYS A 261 50.11 -21.89 28.04
N ALA A 262 49.67 -22.86 28.71
CA ALA A 262 48.98 -23.94 27.98
C ALA A 262 47.76 -23.41 27.23
N GLN A 263 47.01 -22.51 27.86
CA GLN A 263 45.82 -21.93 27.22
C GLN A 263 46.19 -21.05 26.03
N VAL A 264 47.26 -20.26 26.16
CA VAL A 264 47.71 -19.44 25.04
C VAL A 264 48.11 -20.34 23.86
N MET A 265 48.86 -21.34 24.20
CA MET A 265 49.29 -22.26 23.15
C MET A 265 48.08 -22.94 22.49
N SER A 266 47.24 -23.40 23.27
CA SER A 266 46.04 -24.07 22.73
C SER A 266 45.23 -23.14 21.83
N ILE A 267 45.03 -21.88 22.28
CA ILE A 267 44.25 -20.91 21.47
C ILE A 267 44.98 -20.64 20.14
N LEU A 268 46.27 -20.46 20.18
CA LEU A 268 47.02 -20.21 18.95
C LEU A 268 46.88 -21.39 17.98
N ASN A 269 46.97 -22.58 18.54
CA ASN A 269 46.88 -23.78 17.70
C ASN A 269 45.48 -23.94 17.09
N GLN A 270 44.41 -23.71 17.85
CA GLN A 270 43.03 -23.96 17.40
C GLN A 270 42.57 -22.90 16.40
N THR A 271 43.24 -21.78 16.49
CA THR A 271 42.73 -20.67 15.66
C THR A 271 43.61 -20.50 14.42
N ALA A 272 44.61 -21.34 14.30
CA ALA A 272 45.52 -21.23 13.14
C ALA A 272 44.75 -21.46 11.84
N THR A 273 45.10 -20.64 10.80
CA THR A 273 44.49 -20.79 9.48
C THR A 273 45.13 -21.97 8.72
N LYS A 274 44.20 -22.85 8.27
CA LYS A 274 44.70 -24.01 7.53
C LYS A 274 45.09 -23.61 6.11
N LEU A 275 46.28 -24.15 5.68
CA LEU A 275 46.79 -23.79 4.35
C LEU A 275 46.38 -24.83 3.32
N SER A 276 45.70 -24.39 2.28
CA SER A 276 45.03 -25.27 1.30
C SER A 276 46.03 -26.17 0.59
N ASN A 277 47.32 -25.89 0.62
CA ASN A 277 48.33 -26.71 -0.07
C ASN A 277 48.73 -27.93 0.74
N TYR A 278 48.19 -28.05 1.88
CA TYR A 278 48.58 -29.14 2.77
C TYR A 278 47.33 -29.87 3.26
N THR A 279 47.51 -31.09 3.60
CA THR A 279 46.44 -31.89 4.21
C THR A 279 46.61 -31.97 5.72
N PHE A 280 45.58 -31.63 6.43
CA PHE A 280 45.62 -31.60 7.90
C PHE A 280 44.84 -32.79 8.46
N GLU A 281 45.53 -33.51 9.40
CA GLU A 281 44.87 -34.67 10.02
C GLU A 281 45.00 -34.65 11.54
N THR A 282 44.09 -35.39 12.17
CA THR A 282 44.18 -35.52 13.64
C THR A 282 45.38 -36.39 14.03
N HIS A 283 46.08 -35.96 15.02
CA HIS A 283 47.26 -36.68 15.51
C HIS A 283 47.27 -36.70 17.04
N TYR A 284 47.55 -37.90 17.65
CA TYR A 284 47.43 -38.05 19.11
C TYR A 284 48.40 -37.16 19.86
N LEU A 285 49.56 -36.74 19.26
CA LEU A 285 50.50 -35.83 19.93
C LEU A 285 50.09 -34.37 19.78
N HIS A 286 49.06 -34.15 19.00
CA HIS A 286 48.58 -32.78 18.76
C HIS A 286 47.08 -32.68 18.99
N PRO A 287 46.70 -32.55 20.18
CA PRO A 287 45.29 -32.67 20.59
C PRO A 287 44.50 -31.39 20.33
N ASP A 288 45.11 -30.38 19.92
CA ASP A 288 44.42 -29.08 19.79
C ASP A 288 43.83 -28.91 18.40
N GLY A 289 43.81 -29.96 17.59
CA GLY A 289 43.20 -29.88 16.27
C GLY A 289 43.99 -30.66 15.22
N THR A 290 43.53 -30.42 13.95
CA THR A 290 44.25 -31.11 12.87
C THR A 290 45.61 -30.46 12.62
N TRP A 291 46.53 -31.27 12.20
CA TRP A 291 47.95 -30.86 12.19
C TRP A 291 48.64 -31.44 10.94
N ASN A 292 49.73 -30.77 10.53
CA ASN A 292 50.60 -31.24 9.45
C ASN A 292 52.07 -31.16 9.86
N GLU A 293 52.81 -32.16 9.39
CA GLU A 293 54.22 -32.25 9.82
C GLU A 293 55.04 -31.07 9.31
N GLN A 294 54.67 -30.44 8.17
CA GLN A 294 55.49 -29.38 7.55
C GLN A 294 55.05 -27.99 8.01
N VAL A 295 53.80 -27.88 8.39
CA VAL A 295 53.36 -26.49 8.67
C VAL A 295 52.62 -26.48 10.01
N GLY A 296 52.80 -27.55 10.79
CA GLY A 296 52.16 -27.59 12.11
C GLY A 296 50.64 -27.45 12.06
N TYR A 297 50.04 -26.56 13.07
CA TYR A 297 48.58 -26.37 13.10
C TYR A 297 48.14 -25.37 12.03
N GLY A 298 49.14 -24.83 11.33
CA GLY A 298 48.81 -23.88 10.26
C GLY A 298 49.39 -22.49 10.53
N LEU A 299 48.98 -21.51 9.64
CA LEU A 299 49.42 -20.11 9.73
C LEU A 299 48.78 -19.41 10.91
N VAL A 300 49.60 -18.74 11.78
CA VAL A 300 49.05 -18.01 12.94
C VAL A 300 48.02 -16.98 12.46
N ASN A 301 46.89 -16.97 13.15
CA ASN A 301 45.83 -15.99 12.87
C ASN A 301 45.62 -15.07 14.07
N ALA A 302 46.15 -13.83 13.93
CA ALA A 302 46.15 -12.89 15.07
C ALA A 302 44.73 -12.50 15.48
N THR A 303 43.86 -12.22 14.56
CA THR A 303 42.49 -11.75 14.86
C THR A 303 41.71 -12.83 15.61
N LYS A 304 41.77 -14.07 15.14
CA LYS A 304 41.00 -15.13 15.80
C LYS A 304 41.57 -15.48 17.17
N ALA A 305 42.91 -15.45 17.22
CA ALA A 305 43.55 -15.80 18.50
C ALA A 305 43.25 -14.76 19.57
N VAL A 306 43.40 -13.49 19.26
CA VAL A 306 43.19 -12.42 20.26
C VAL A 306 41.70 -12.34 20.62
N ALA A 307 40.85 -12.54 19.63
CA ALA A 307 39.40 -12.53 19.91
C ALA A 307 39.02 -13.68 20.85
N GLU A 308 39.59 -14.89 20.55
CA GLU A 308 39.30 -16.04 21.44
C GLU A 308 39.86 -15.80 22.85
N ALA A 309 40.96 -15.18 22.90
CA ALA A 309 41.52 -14.86 24.23
C ALA A 309 40.60 -13.90 24.99
N THR A 310 40.06 -12.92 24.33
CA THR A 310 39.16 -11.94 24.97
C THR A 310 37.92 -12.64 25.54
N MET A 311 37.55 -13.70 24.83
CA MET A 311 36.27 -14.34 25.17
C MET A 311 36.50 -15.60 26.00
N TYR A 312 37.76 -15.88 26.26
CA TYR A 312 38.10 -17.13 26.95
C TYR A 312 37.55 -17.13 28.38
N GLY A 313 36.72 -18.20 28.70
CA GLY A 313 36.19 -18.36 30.07
C GLY A 313 34.84 -17.69 30.24
N LEU A 314 34.34 -16.99 29.12
CA LEU A 314 33.01 -16.37 29.19
C LEU A 314 31.97 -17.31 28.60
N ASN A 315 30.81 -17.39 29.29
CA ASN A 315 29.75 -18.28 28.80
C ASN A 315 28.75 -17.52 27.94
N TYR A 316 28.80 -17.85 26.63
CA TYR A 316 27.80 -17.24 25.73
C TYR A 316 26.68 -18.24 25.46
N GLU A 317 25.50 -17.79 25.76
CA GLU A 317 24.32 -18.64 25.51
C GLU A 317 23.17 -17.79 24.96
N ILE A 318 22.46 -18.44 24.01
CA ILE A 318 21.21 -17.79 23.60
C ILE A 318 20.09 -18.17 24.58
N VAL A 319 19.44 -17.08 25.23
CA VAL A 319 18.42 -17.33 26.26
C VAL A 319 17.04 -17.06 25.65
N GLY A 320 16.12 -18.00 25.81
CA GLY A 320 14.73 -17.91 25.35
C GLY A 320 13.99 -19.22 25.54
N GLU A 321 12.70 -19.18 25.25
CA GLU A 321 11.82 -20.35 25.48
C GLU A 321 12.14 -21.45 24.47
N THR A 322 11.92 -22.70 24.81
CA THR A 322 12.23 -23.85 23.92
C THR A 322 10.93 -24.50 23.44
N SER A 323 9.82 -24.14 24.15
CA SER A 323 8.50 -24.59 23.70
C SER A 323 7.62 -23.40 23.31
N LEU A 324 7.37 -23.38 21.98
CA LEU A 324 6.73 -22.16 21.46
C LEU A 324 5.37 -22.53 20.86
N ASN A 325 4.56 -21.53 20.91
CA ASN A 325 3.28 -21.64 20.18
C ASN A 325 3.26 -20.71 18.96
N VAL A 326 2.63 -21.24 17.86
CA VAL A 326 2.50 -20.38 16.67
C VAL A 326 1.65 -19.14 17.01
N CYS A 327 2.03 -17.93 16.36
CA CYS A 327 1.22 -16.70 16.41
C CYS A 327 1.51 -15.92 17.68
N GLU A 328 2.70 -16.20 18.37
CA GLU A 328 3.25 -15.39 19.47
C GLU A 328 4.64 -14.89 19.11
N HIS A 329 4.94 -13.83 19.84
CA HIS A 329 6.30 -13.32 19.63
C HIS A 329 7.23 -13.78 20.75
N TYR A 330 8.40 -14.18 20.30
CA TYR A 330 9.38 -14.60 21.30
C TYR A 330 10.70 -13.86 21.12
N THR A 331 11.25 -13.49 22.28
CA THR A 331 12.52 -12.75 22.25
C THR A 331 13.67 -13.65 22.73
N TYR A 332 14.72 -13.66 21.88
CA TYR A 332 15.96 -14.34 22.29
C TYR A 332 17.12 -13.37 22.42
N SER A 333 17.89 -13.60 23.50
CA SER A 333 19.01 -12.69 23.74
C SER A 333 20.29 -13.47 24.00
N LEU A 334 21.37 -12.88 23.59
CA LEU A 334 22.68 -13.50 23.81
C LEU A 334 23.26 -13.06 25.15
N THR A 335 23.60 -14.11 26.06
CA THR A 335 24.28 -13.79 27.33
C THR A 335 25.78 -13.62 27.12
N GLY A 336 26.41 -12.71 28.02
CA GLY A 336 27.86 -12.49 27.95
C GLY A 336 28.21 -11.15 27.31
N ALA A 337 29.27 -10.57 27.82
CA ALA A 337 29.72 -9.26 27.30
C ALA A 337 30.36 -9.42 25.92
N ILE A 338 29.71 -8.62 24.95
CA ILE A 338 30.26 -8.65 23.59
C ILE A 338 31.47 -7.73 23.51
N PRO A 339 32.62 -8.30 23.08
CA PRO A 339 33.82 -7.47 23.02
C PRO A 339 33.62 -6.24 22.12
N TYR A 340 34.29 -5.19 22.57
CA TYR A 340 34.25 -3.94 21.79
C TYR A 340 34.72 -4.19 20.35
N GLY A 341 33.86 -3.65 19.32
CA GLY A 341 34.27 -3.77 17.92
C GLY A 341 33.66 -4.98 17.23
N CYS A 342 32.88 -5.81 18.08
CA CYS A 342 32.23 -6.98 17.50
C CYS A 342 30.75 -6.68 17.18
N ARG A 343 30.32 -7.29 16.05
CA ARG A 343 28.89 -7.24 15.74
C ARG A 343 28.27 -8.63 15.72
N ILE A 344 26.93 -8.61 15.98
CA ILE A 344 26.24 -9.91 16.02
C ILE A 344 25.27 -9.99 14.84
N GLU A 345 25.38 -11.12 14.27
CA GLU A 345 24.37 -11.40 13.24
C GLU A 345 23.51 -12.59 13.66
N TRP A 346 22.14 -12.30 13.66
CA TRP A 346 21.19 -13.35 14.08
C TRP A 346 20.61 -14.07 12.87
N ASN A 347 20.50 -15.40 13.03
CA ASN A 347 19.78 -16.23 12.05
C ASN A 347 18.89 -17.26 12.74
N ALA A 348 17.73 -17.54 12.01
CA ALA A 348 16.82 -18.56 12.55
C ALA A 348 16.39 -19.52 11.45
N SER A 349 16.01 -20.74 11.91
CA SER A 349 15.53 -21.74 10.93
C SER A 349 14.30 -21.23 10.18
N PHE A 350 13.94 -21.79 8.99
CA PHE A 350 12.89 -21.30 8.06
C PHE A 350 11.51 -21.45 8.68
N HIS A 351 11.52 -21.85 9.95
CA HIS A 351 10.24 -22.04 10.65
C HIS A 351 9.79 -20.77 11.36
N PHE A 352 10.70 -19.73 11.28
CA PHE A 352 10.42 -18.47 11.99
C PHE A 352 10.28 -17.33 10.97
N ALA A 353 9.46 -16.42 11.35
CA ALA A 353 9.58 -15.07 10.78
C ALA A 353 10.35 -14.14 11.71
N ILE A 354 11.34 -13.47 11.06
CA ILE A 354 12.12 -12.51 11.87
C ILE A 354 11.42 -11.16 11.88
N ILE A 355 10.96 -10.80 13.10
CA ILE A 355 10.22 -9.54 13.23
C ILE A 355 11.19 -8.37 13.35
N SER A 356 12.18 -8.50 14.27
CA SER A 356 13.20 -7.46 14.47
C SER A 356 14.43 -8.06 15.14
N GLN A 357 15.52 -7.34 14.90
CA GLN A 357 16.75 -7.80 15.55
C GLN A 357 17.61 -6.63 15.99
N SER A 358 18.28 -6.78 17.09
CA SER A 358 19.27 -5.80 17.60
C SER A 358 20.60 -6.49 17.83
N SER A 359 21.54 -5.62 18.44
CA SER A 359 22.91 -6.14 18.62
C SER A 359 22.94 -7.28 19.64
N ASN A 360 21.78 -7.43 20.47
CA ASN A 360 21.90 -8.49 21.49
C ASN A 360 20.63 -9.35 21.53
N SER A 361 19.72 -9.05 20.65
CA SER A 361 18.49 -9.84 20.75
C SER A 361 17.82 -9.96 19.38
N ILE A 362 17.00 -11.04 19.26
CA ILE A 362 16.20 -11.25 18.06
C ILE A 362 14.77 -11.59 18.46
N ILE A 363 13.75 -10.91 17.81
CA ILE A 363 12.34 -11.20 18.07
C ILE A 363 11.79 -12.03 16.89
N LEU A 364 11.22 -13.20 17.25
CA LEU A 364 10.79 -14.14 16.21
C LEU A 364 9.30 -14.46 16.36
N ASN A 365 8.72 -14.76 15.24
CA ASN A 365 7.36 -15.31 15.20
C ASN A 365 7.37 -16.72 14.58
N PRO A 366 7.08 -17.72 15.43
CA PRO A 366 7.05 -19.09 14.90
C PRO A 366 5.87 -19.31 13.94
N LEU A 367 6.16 -20.06 12.79
CA LEU A 367 5.12 -20.10 11.74
C LEU A 367 4.80 -21.55 11.38
N VAL A 368 5.85 -22.40 11.70
CA VAL A 368 5.69 -23.78 11.24
C VAL A 368 6.01 -24.75 12.38
N GLN A 369 5.04 -25.73 12.54
CA GLN A 369 5.29 -26.75 13.57
C GLN A 369 6.58 -27.55 13.26
N THR A 370 7.40 -27.65 14.30
CA THR A 370 8.63 -28.43 14.14
C THR A 370 9.23 -28.77 15.51
N ASN A 371 10.00 -29.89 15.45
CA ASN A 371 10.68 -30.25 16.72
C ASN A 371 12.18 -29.97 16.63
N ASP A 372 12.46 -29.22 15.55
CA ASP A 372 13.91 -29.08 15.40
C ASP A 372 14.26 -27.68 14.89
N ALA A 373 13.68 -26.64 15.47
CA ALA A 373 14.03 -25.27 15.05
C ALA A 373 15.29 -24.78 15.76
N GLN A 374 16.00 -23.88 14.94
CA GLN A 374 17.27 -23.40 15.53
C GLN A 374 17.39 -21.89 15.40
N ILE A 375 18.11 -21.35 16.40
CA ILE A 375 18.49 -19.94 16.34
C ILE A 375 20.00 -19.81 16.47
N VAL A 376 20.55 -18.95 15.53
CA VAL A 376 22.01 -18.84 15.53
C VAL A 376 22.42 -17.38 15.72
N ALA A 377 23.32 -17.15 16.67
CA ALA A 377 23.99 -15.84 16.81
C ALA A 377 25.46 -15.97 16.41
N SER A 378 25.78 -15.21 15.34
CA SER A 378 27.18 -15.20 14.88
C SER A 378 27.88 -13.90 15.27
N ILE A 379 29.05 -14.02 15.96
CA ILE A 379 29.80 -12.83 16.41
C ILE A 379 30.95 -12.58 15.44
N TYR A 380 30.93 -11.34 14.89
CA TYR A 380 31.98 -10.97 13.94
C TYR A 380 32.86 -9.86 14.49
N LEU A 381 34.14 -9.90 14.23
CA LEU A 381 35.07 -8.77 14.35
C LEU A 381 35.55 -8.32 12.98
N GLY A 382 35.08 -7.05 12.58
CA GLY A 382 35.26 -6.75 11.15
C GLY A 382 34.53 -7.74 10.24
N ASN A 383 35.11 -8.45 9.32
CA ASN A 383 34.47 -9.44 8.42
C ASN A 383 34.83 -10.87 8.82
N THR A 384 35.55 -11.01 9.97
CA THR A 384 35.98 -12.34 10.41
C THR A 384 35.01 -12.92 11.42
N LEU A 385 34.56 -14.16 11.16
CA LEU A 385 33.69 -14.86 12.10
C LEU A 385 34.48 -15.38 13.30
N ILE A 386 34.03 -14.96 14.51
CA ILE A 386 34.80 -15.30 15.72
C ILE A 386 34.18 -16.50 16.40
N LYS A 387 32.84 -16.37 16.56
CA LYS A 387 32.16 -17.42 17.31
C LYS A 387 30.71 -17.53 16.85
N GLN A 388 30.23 -18.79 16.81
CA GLN A 388 28.81 -19.03 16.51
C GLN A 388 28.14 -19.76 17.68
N ILE A 389 27.03 -19.14 18.07
CA ILE A 389 26.28 -19.73 19.18
C ILE A 389 24.93 -20.23 18.65
N ILE A 390 24.70 -21.55 18.98
CA ILE A 390 23.46 -22.12 18.40
C ILE A 390 22.55 -22.59 19.54
N LYS A 391 21.32 -22.08 19.47
CA LYS A 391 20.27 -22.69 20.30
C LYS A 391 19.42 -23.65 19.47
N ASP A 392 19.49 -24.95 19.92
CA ASP A 392 18.78 -25.98 19.14
C ASP A 392 17.68 -26.61 19.99
N ASN A 393 16.87 -27.56 19.33
CA ASN A 393 15.81 -28.35 19.97
C ASN A 393 14.63 -27.48 20.40
N ILE A 394 14.43 -26.44 19.63
CA ILE A 394 13.25 -25.60 19.89
C ILE A 394 12.02 -26.28 19.27
N ILE A 395 11.02 -26.43 20.19
CA ILE A 395 9.78 -27.08 19.74
C ILE A 395 8.70 -26.04 19.50
N ILE A 396 8.21 -26.08 18.24
CA ILE A 396 7.08 -25.20 17.94
C ILE A 396 5.80 -26.04 17.83
N ASN A 397 4.91 -25.75 18.89
CA ASN A 397 3.63 -26.45 18.89
C ASN A 397 2.58 -25.75 18.03
N ASN A 398 1.78 -26.69 17.26
CA ASN A 398 0.78 -26.01 16.42
C ASN A 398 -0.60 -26.64 16.61
N SER A 399 -1.60 -25.89 16.96
CA SER A 399 -3.00 -26.35 16.86
C SER A 399 -3.56 -26.10 15.47
N ILE A 400 -2.69 -25.52 14.58
CA ILE A 400 -3.15 -25.12 13.24
C ILE A 400 -2.47 -26.03 12.21
N PRO A 401 -3.15 -26.37 11.04
CA PRO A 401 -2.57 -27.22 9.98
C PRO A 401 -1.27 -26.65 9.43
N TYR A 402 -0.32 -27.57 9.18
CA TYR A 402 1.02 -27.27 8.67
C TYR A 402 0.94 -26.66 7.27
N TYR A 403 1.58 -25.41 7.12
CA TYR A 403 1.77 -24.80 5.80
C TYR A 403 3.20 -24.29 5.66
N GLN A 404 3.75 -24.42 4.47
CA GLN A 404 5.11 -23.90 4.26
C GLN A 404 5.15 -22.38 4.33
N ASN A 405 6.22 -21.89 5.05
CA ASN A 405 6.42 -20.43 5.17
C ASN A 405 7.00 -19.86 3.87
N ILE A 406 6.38 -18.81 3.46
CA ILE A 406 6.78 -18.17 2.20
C ILE A 406 8.16 -17.54 2.34
N SER A 407 8.34 -16.87 3.50
CA SER A 407 9.64 -16.22 3.71
C SER A 407 9.90 -15.99 5.20
N GLN A 408 11.24 -15.91 5.51
CA GLN A 408 11.62 -15.71 6.92
C GLN A 408 11.82 -14.23 7.23
N LYS A 409 12.15 -13.49 6.20
CA LYS A 409 12.40 -12.04 6.34
C LYS A 409 11.63 -11.27 5.27
N ASP A 410 11.57 -10.02 5.57
CA ASP A 410 10.94 -9.20 4.52
C ASP A 410 11.53 -9.52 3.14
N THR A 411 10.63 -9.65 2.24
CA THR A 411 11.07 -10.10 0.91
C THR A 411 10.67 -9.07 -0.15
N ILE A 412 11.73 -8.86 -1.05
CA ILE A 412 11.48 -7.96 -2.18
C ILE A 412 11.49 -8.76 -3.48
N TYR A 413 10.40 -8.77 -4.18
CA TYR A 413 10.35 -9.46 -5.48
C TYR A 413 10.66 -8.50 -6.63
N SER A 414 11.74 -8.90 -7.35
CA SER A 414 12.16 -8.08 -8.49
C SER A 414 11.91 -8.82 -9.80
N GLU A 415 11.42 -10.05 -9.68
CA GLU A 415 11.01 -10.83 -10.87
C GLU A 415 9.59 -11.38 -10.69
N ASN A 416 8.96 -11.68 -11.87
CA ASN A 416 7.60 -12.26 -11.78
C ASN A 416 7.59 -13.57 -10.99
N THR A 417 6.62 -13.63 -10.13
CA THR A 417 6.57 -14.76 -9.19
C THR A 417 5.13 -15.27 -9.08
N GLN A 418 5.05 -16.63 -8.76
CA GLN A 418 3.72 -17.24 -8.60
C GLN A 418 3.66 -18.05 -7.31
N TRP A 419 2.44 -17.88 -6.61
CA TRP A 419 2.15 -18.72 -5.45
C TRP A 419 0.97 -19.65 -5.78
N ASP A 420 1.28 -21.01 -5.62
CA ASP A 420 0.20 -21.92 -6.06
C ASP A 420 -0.11 -22.94 -4.97
N GLU A 421 0.48 -22.73 -3.83
CA GLU A 421 0.23 -23.68 -2.73
C GLU A 421 -0.22 -22.94 -1.47
N ASN A 422 -1.02 -23.74 -0.67
CA ASN A 422 -1.32 -23.16 0.65
C ASN A 422 -0.05 -22.85 1.42
N SER A 423 0.03 -21.57 1.89
CA SER A 423 1.27 -21.17 2.58
C SER A 423 0.96 -20.20 3.71
N THR A 424 2.02 -19.98 4.53
CA THR A 424 1.91 -18.97 5.61
C THR A 424 2.80 -17.77 5.29
N LEU A 425 2.26 -16.59 5.61
CA LEU A 425 3.02 -15.36 5.45
C LEU A 425 3.12 -14.61 6.78
N GLY A 426 4.36 -14.41 7.18
CA GLY A 426 4.52 -13.77 8.50
C GLY A 426 5.30 -12.47 8.41
N VAL A 427 5.67 -12.11 7.21
CA VAL A 427 6.52 -10.91 7.05
C VAL A 427 5.92 -10.01 5.99
N LYS A 428 6.67 -8.91 5.79
CA LYS A 428 6.24 -8.01 4.70
C LYS A 428 6.81 -8.47 3.36
N VAL A 429 5.91 -8.34 2.33
CA VAL A 429 6.31 -8.64 0.95
C VAL A 429 6.17 -7.40 0.08
N TYR A 430 7.35 -7.11 -0.67
CA TYR A 430 7.35 -5.94 -1.55
C TYR A 430 7.35 -6.38 -3.01
N ILE A 431 6.37 -5.89 -3.77
CA ILE A 431 6.36 -6.12 -5.22
C ILE A 431 6.84 -4.86 -5.95
N ASN A 432 8.06 -4.92 -6.58
CA ASN A 432 8.71 -3.72 -7.14
C ASN A 432 8.17 -3.42 -8.54
N SER A 433 8.58 -2.34 -8.92
CA SER A 433 8.16 -1.86 -10.25
C SER A 433 8.55 -2.86 -11.34
N GLY A 434 7.67 -3.22 -12.27
CA GLY A 434 7.91 -4.10 -13.40
C GLY A 434 7.74 -5.58 -13.06
N THR A 435 7.30 -5.75 -11.81
CA THR A 435 7.21 -7.14 -11.33
C THR A 435 5.75 -7.48 -11.02
N THR A 436 5.43 -8.77 -11.31
CA THR A 436 4.08 -9.24 -11.00
C THR A 436 4.13 -10.46 -10.07
N LEU A 437 3.33 -10.33 -9.00
CA LEU A 437 3.11 -11.50 -8.15
C LEU A 437 1.69 -12.02 -8.35
N THR A 438 1.65 -13.34 -8.79
CA THR A 438 0.35 -13.97 -8.99
C THR A 438 0.10 -15.08 -7.95
N ILE A 439 -1.12 -14.94 -7.27
CA ILE A 439 -1.52 -16.00 -6.33
C ILE A 439 -2.72 -16.74 -6.92
N ASN A 440 -2.49 -18.07 -7.14
CA ASN A 440 -3.49 -18.78 -7.91
C ASN A 440 -4.02 -20.00 -7.15
N ASN A 441 -5.33 -20.08 -7.04
CA ASN A 441 -6.03 -21.26 -6.54
C ASN A 441 -5.46 -21.75 -5.22
N THR A 442 -5.13 -20.82 -4.39
CA THR A 442 -4.58 -21.26 -3.09
C THR A 442 -4.99 -20.27 -2.00
N THR A 443 -4.72 -20.72 -0.72
CA THR A 443 -4.96 -19.85 0.45
C THR A 443 -3.65 -19.49 1.13
N ILE A 444 -3.50 -18.12 1.25
CA ILE A 444 -2.35 -17.66 2.05
C ILE A 444 -2.81 -17.26 3.45
N HIS A 445 -2.19 -17.97 4.45
CA HIS A 445 -2.51 -17.68 5.86
C HIS A 445 -1.52 -16.68 6.47
N CYS A 446 -2.09 -15.55 6.92
CA CYS A 446 -1.22 -14.41 7.28
C CYS A 446 -1.22 -14.20 8.79
N THR A 447 -0.02 -13.99 9.37
CA THR A 447 0.06 -13.58 10.79
C THR A 447 -0.30 -12.10 10.94
N GLN A 448 -0.32 -11.59 12.17
CA GLN A 448 -0.71 -10.19 12.44
C GLN A 448 0.34 -9.22 11.90
N ASP A 449 1.52 -9.73 11.51
CA ASP A 449 2.61 -8.86 11.04
C ASP A 449 2.73 -8.91 9.52
N ALA A 450 1.98 -9.82 8.95
CA ALA A 450 2.07 -9.99 7.49
C ALA A 450 1.41 -8.82 6.76
N LYS A 451 2.12 -8.40 5.71
CA LYS A 451 1.62 -7.30 4.87
C LYS A 451 2.17 -7.43 3.45
N ILE A 452 1.30 -7.20 2.44
CA ILE A 452 1.76 -7.17 1.05
C ILE A 452 1.72 -5.73 0.52
N ILE A 453 2.91 -5.35 -0.05
CA ILE A 453 3.03 -3.96 -0.50
C ILE A 453 3.33 -3.97 -2.01
N VAL A 454 2.34 -3.41 -2.72
CA VAL A 454 2.52 -3.25 -4.17
C VAL A 454 3.02 -1.85 -4.50
N LYS A 455 4.34 -1.84 -4.90
CA LYS A 455 4.94 -0.52 -5.15
C LYS A 455 4.48 0.04 -6.49
N GLN A 456 4.74 1.32 -6.70
CA GLN A 456 4.42 1.92 -8.00
C GLN A 456 5.06 1.12 -9.14
N GLY A 457 4.25 0.69 -10.16
CA GLY A 457 4.74 -0.10 -11.29
C GLY A 457 4.65 -1.59 -11.03
N GLY A 458 4.45 -1.95 -9.73
CA GLY A 458 4.26 -3.35 -9.38
C GLY A 458 2.83 -3.83 -9.57
N LYS A 459 2.69 -5.18 -9.66
CA LYS A 459 1.35 -5.72 -9.91
C LYS A 459 1.13 -6.99 -9.09
N LEU A 460 -0.07 -6.97 -8.39
CA LEU A 460 -0.49 -8.18 -7.65
C LEU A 460 -1.81 -8.70 -8.23
N ILE A 461 -1.77 -10.05 -8.56
CA ILE A 461 -3.00 -10.67 -9.08
C ILE A 461 -3.43 -11.80 -8.13
N LEU A 462 -4.70 -11.67 -7.66
CA LEU A 462 -5.31 -12.76 -6.91
C LEU A 462 -6.34 -13.47 -7.78
N ASN A 463 -6.05 -14.69 -8.09
CA ASN A 463 -6.94 -15.47 -8.95
C ASN A 463 -7.47 -16.70 -8.22
N ASN A 464 -8.80 -16.63 -7.89
CA ASN A 464 -9.40 -17.69 -7.09
C ASN A 464 -8.56 -18.03 -5.86
N ALA A 465 -7.89 -16.99 -5.34
CA ALA A 465 -7.05 -17.16 -4.14
C ALA A 465 -7.69 -16.49 -2.93
N THR A 466 -7.30 -17.05 -1.73
CA THR A 466 -7.79 -16.47 -0.47
C THR A 466 -6.61 -16.01 0.40
N LEU A 467 -6.67 -14.74 0.78
CA LEU A 467 -5.77 -14.26 1.84
C LEU A 467 -6.52 -14.09 3.16
N THR A 468 -5.92 -14.78 4.25
CA THR A 468 -6.67 -14.74 5.52
C THR A 468 -5.70 -14.91 6.69
N ASN A 469 -6.18 -14.48 7.88
CA ASN A 469 -5.35 -14.57 9.09
C ASN A 469 -5.15 -16.03 9.51
N ILE A 470 -4.08 -16.34 10.08
CA ILE A 470 -3.80 -17.70 10.55
C ILE A 470 -4.02 -17.78 12.05
N CYS A 471 -3.86 -16.56 12.78
CA CYS A 471 -3.89 -16.59 14.24
C CYS A 471 -5.27 -16.21 14.76
N ASP A 472 -5.78 -17.14 15.68
CA ASP A 472 -7.12 -16.90 16.24
C ASP A 472 -7.18 -15.54 16.95
N GLY A 473 -8.22 -14.79 16.59
CA GLY A 473 -8.51 -13.54 17.31
C GLY A 473 -7.70 -12.37 16.81
N GLU A 474 -6.79 -12.65 15.76
CA GLU A 474 -5.96 -11.53 15.32
C GLU A 474 -6.19 -11.24 13.84
N LEU A 475 -6.21 -9.92 13.51
CA LEU A 475 -6.31 -9.49 12.10
C LEU A 475 -4.91 -9.31 11.51
N TRP A 476 -4.82 -9.68 10.17
CA TRP A 476 -3.53 -9.33 9.54
C TRP A 476 -3.60 -7.95 8.89
N GLN A 477 -2.50 -7.43 8.46
CA GLN A 477 -2.39 -6.00 8.14
C GLN A 477 -3.02 -5.68 6.79
N GLY A 478 -3.14 -6.61 5.85
CA GLY A 478 -3.80 -6.36 4.56
C GLY A 478 -2.80 -6.01 3.46
N ILE A 479 -3.34 -5.40 2.36
CA ILE A 479 -2.54 -5.05 1.16
C ILE A 479 -2.47 -3.54 1.00
N GLU A 480 -1.18 -3.10 0.67
CA GLU A 480 -1.01 -1.68 0.31
C GLU A 480 -0.67 -1.57 -1.18
N VAL A 481 -1.45 -0.69 -1.78
CA VAL A 481 -1.20 -0.45 -3.20
C VAL A 481 -0.76 1.00 -3.41
N HIS A 482 0.54 1.09 -3.72
CA HIS A 482 1.13 2.43 -3.81
C HIS A 482 0.92 3.02 -5.20
N GLY A 483 0.60 4.31 -5.13
CA GLY A 483 0.49 5.06 -6.39
C GLY A 483 0.90 6.52 -6.22
N ASN A 484 0.98 7.20 -7.44
CA ASN A 484 1.19 8.66 -7.45
C ASN A 484 -0.09 9.41 -7.82
N PRO A 485 -0.57 10.17 -6.88
CA PRO A 485 -1.88 10.79 -7.02
C PRO A 485 -1.89 11.90 -8.07
N LEU A 486 -0.69 12.29 -8.57
CA LEU A 486 -0.61 13.41 -9.52
C LEU A 486 -0.35 12.89 -10.93
N LEU A 487 -0.18 11.60 -11.01
CA LEU A 487 0.14 11.09 -12.34
C LEU A 487 -1.02 10.24 -12.86
N SER A 488 -0.95 10.03 -14.30
CA SER A 488 -2.04 9.32 -15.00
C SER A 488 -2.06 7.84 -14.61
N GLN A 489 -3.29 7.27 -14.62
CA GLN A 489 -3.46 5.84 -14.37
C GLN A 489 -3.68 5.09 -15.68
N ASP A 490 -3.07 5.55 -16.78
CA ASP A 490 -3.13 4.88 -18.09
C ASP A 490 -2.38 3.55 -18.04
N LEU A 491 -2.99 2.46 -18.47
CA LEU A 491 -2.61 1.04 -18.33
C LEU A 491 -1.35 0.74 -19.14
N ASN A 492 -0.82 1.66 -20.02
CA ASN A 492 0.31 1.38 -20.91
C ASN A 492 1.61 1.95 -20.35
N ASN A 493 1.66 2.55 -19.03
CA ASN A 493 2.86 3.08 -18.38
C ASN A 493 2.56 3.44 -16.92
N THR A 494 2.45 2.35 -16.02
CA THR A 494 1.72 2.93 -14.87
C THR A 494 2.66 3.11 -13.68
N ASN A 495 2.98 4.39 -13.34
CA ASN A 495 3.53 4.85 -12.05
C ASN A 495 2.59 4.53 -10.89
N GLN A 496 1.69 3.46 -11.19
CA GLN A 496 0.72 3.07 -10.15
C GLN A 496 0.91 1.60 -9.76
N GLY A 497 0.75 1.36 -8.51
CA GLY A 497 0.60 -0.04 -8.13
C GLY A 497 -0.77 -0.60 -8.52
N ILE A 498 -0.75 -1.92 -8.94
CA ILE A 498 -2.00 -2.48 -9.46
C ILE A 498 -2.34 -3.75 -8.69
N LEU A 499 -3.56 -3.75 -8.24
CA LEU A 499 -4.10 -4.96 -7.61
C LEU A 499 -5.31 -5.47 -8.42
N ILE A 500 -5.21 -6.78 -8.78
CA ILE A 500 -6.32 -7.37 -9.53
C ILE A 500 -6.86 -8.58 -8.76
N LEU A 501 -8.21 -8.53 -8.46
CA LEU A 501 -8.91 -9.68 -7.88
C LEU A 501 -9.89 -10.26 -8.89
N GLN A 502 -9.78 -11.61 -9.03
CA GLN A 502 -10.67 -12.19 -10.03
C GLN A 502 -11.01 -13.64 -9.67
N ASN A 503 -12.06 -14.16 -10.31
CA ASN A 503 -12.45 -15.57 -10.24
C ASN A 503 -12.72 -16.02 -8.81
N GLU A 504 -13.36 -15.16 -8.00
CA GLU A 504 -13.82 -15.49 -6.63
C GLU A 504 -12.71 -15.33 -5.61
N ALA A 505 -11.79 -14.46 -5.94
CA ALA A 505 -10.75 -14.15 -4.95
C ALA A 505 -11.35 -13.60 -3.67
N ILE A 506 -10.62 -13.98 -2.50
CA ILE A 506 -11.17 -13.54 -1.20
C ILE A 506 -10.07 -12.89 -0.37
N ILE A 507 -10.37 -11.69 0.11
CA ILE A 507 -9.58 -11.09 1.18
C ILE A 507 -10.41 -11.02 2.47
N GLU A 508 -9.83 -11.69 3.57
CA GLU A 508 -10.68 -11.69 4.76
C GLU A 508 -9.83 -11.63 6.03
N ASN A 509 -10.43 -11.08 7.12
CA ASN A 509 -9.87 -10.96 8.48
C ASN A 509 -8.63 -10.09 8.51
N ALA A 510 -8.69 -8.98 7.81
CA ALA A 510 -7.57 -8.02 7.79
C ALA A 510 -7.96 -6.73 8.50
N GLU A 511 -6.88 -6.09 9.07
CA GLU A 511 -7.14 -4.74 9.60
C GLU A 511 -7.68 -3.82 8.51
N CYS A 512 -7.10 -3.74 7.43
CA CYS A 512 -7.55 -3.11 6.18
C CYS A 512 -7.27 -4.04 4.99
N GLY A 513 -8.35 -4.57 4.41
CA GLY A 513 -8.14 -5.46 3.27
C GLY A 513 -7.24 -4.87 2.19
N VAL A 514 -7.62 -3.63 1.77
CA VAL A 514 -6.79 -2.96 0.75
C VAL A 514 -6.69 -1.48 1.09
N TYR A 515 -5.46 -1.13 1.31
CA TYR A 515 -5.14 0.30 1.47
C TYR A 515 -4.52 0.87 0.20
N VAL A 516 -5.28 1.73 -0.51
CA VAL A 516 -4.79 2.32 -1.78
C VAL A 516 -4.10 3.65 -1.51
N GLY A 517 -2.80 3.55 -1.40
CA GLY A 517 -1.95 4.69 -1.03
C GLY A 517 -0.81 4.26 -0.12
N GLU A 518 0.01 5.32 0.21
CA GLU A 518 1.15 5.07 1.11
C GLU A 518 1.00 5.83 2.42
N LYS A 519 1.12 5.05 3.49
CA LYS A 519 1.08 5.75 4.80
C LYS A 519 2.42 6.41 5.09
N ARG A 520 2.48 7.82 5.06
CA ARG A 520 3.73 8.49 5.45
C ARG A 520 3.56 9.16 6.82
N PHE A 521 4.47 8.83 7.76
CA PHE A 521 4.45 9.52 9.06
C PHE A 521 5.38 10.72 9.02
N VAL A 522 4.79 11.97 8.93
CA VAL A 522 5.66 13.15 8.96
C VAL A 522 5.74 13.69 10.39
N LEU A 523 7.02 13.77 10.97
CA LEU A 523 7.29 14.47 12.24
C LEU A 523 7.31 15.98 12.02
N VAL A 524 6.20 16.65 12.38
CA VAL A 524 6.27 18.11 12.20
C VAL A 524 6.79 18.73 13.50
N SER A 525 8.03 19.48 13.49
CA SER A 525 8.62 20.27 14.59
C SER A 525 8.00 21.66 14.67
N PHE A 526 7.27 21.88 15.79
CA PHE A 526 6.96 23.30 16.04
C PHE A 526 7.82 23.82 17.18
N ASN A 527 8.82 24.66 16.98
CA ASN A 527 9.54 25.48 17.96
C ASN A 527 10.38 24.63 18.91
N GLY A 528 11.21 23.60 18.43
CA GLY A 528 12.26 22.98 19.25
C GLY A 528 11.69 22.06 20.32
N GLY A 529 10.48 21.43 20.22
CA GLY A 529 9.96 20.28 20.96
C GLY A 529 8.91 19.52 20.16
N ILE A 530 9.30 18.14 20.00
CA ILE A 530 8.58 17.14 19.21
C ILE A 530 7.18 16.93 19.79
N THR A 531 5.98 17.53 19.25
CA THR A 531 4.63 17.03 19.58
C THR A 531 3.84 16.77 18.30
N LEU A 532 3.04 15.51 18.28
CA LEU A 532 2.09 15.03 17.28
C LEU A 532 0.81 15.86 17.29
N PRO A 533 0.34 16.74 16.16
CA PRO A 533 -0.95 17.44 16.29
C PRO A 533 -2.14 16.49 16.02
N ILE A 534 -3.01 16.13 17.04
CA ILE A 534 -4.37 15.55 16.92
C ILE A 534 -5.36 16.65 16.54
N LEU A 535 -5.67 16.88 15.20
CA LEU A 535 -6.88 17.61 14.79
C LEU A 535 -8.14 16.91 15.29
N GLU A 536 -8.82 17.33 16.30
CA GLU A 536 -10.12 17.01 16.90
C GLU A 536 -11.08 16.39 15.88
N GLY A 537 -10.97 15.03 15.78
CA GLY A 537 -11.97 14.12 15.22
C GLY A 537 -11.34 13.05 14.32
N PHE A 538 -10.05 12.75 14.48
CA PHE A 538 -9.39 11.63 13.79
C PHE A 538 -8.35 10.99 14.70
N GLU A 539 -8.65 9.98 15.42
CA GLU A 539 -7.75 9.12 16.22
C GLU A 539 -6.57 8.63 15.39
N GLU A 540 -6.01 9.43 14.30
CA GLU A 540 -4.71 8.94 13.82
C GLU A 540 -3.80 10.10 13.42
N PRO A 541 -2.42 10.15 13.87
CA PRO A 541 -1.39 11.13 13.53
C PRO A 541 -1.50 11.64 12.10
N ILE A 542 -1.53 13.07 11.63
CA ILE A 542 -1.43 13.68 10.30
C ILE A 542 -0.50 12.85 9.40
N SER A 543 -0.81 11.55 9.06
CA SER A 543 -0.14 10.79 8.00
C SER A 543 -0.38 11.44 6.64
N MET A 544 0.56 12.41 6.11
CA MET A 544 0.46 12.81 4.70
C MET A 544 0.42 11.59 3.79
N SER A 545 -0.69 10.76 3.86
CA SER A 545 -0.81 9.63 2.93
C SER A 545 -0.82 10.10 1.47
N SER A 546 0.29 9.62 0.70
CA SER A 546 0.25 9.81 -0.76
C SER A 546 -0.61 8.74 -1.43
N GLY A 547 -1.85 9.21 -1.97
CA GLY A 547 -2.78 8.31 -2.65
C GLY A 547 -2.25 7.82 -4.00
N GLY A 548 -3.15 7.18 -4.70
CA GLY A 548 -2.78 6.57 -5.98
C GLY A 548 -2.83 5.05 -5.94
N GLY A 549 -2.79 4.45 -7.15
CA GLY A 549 -2.95 3.00 -7.21
C GLY A 549 -4.27 2.60 -7.86
N ILE A 550 -4.23 1.35 -8.24
CA ILE A 550 -5.42 0.88 -8.97
C ILE A 550 -5.85 -0.48 -8.41
N VAL A 551 -7.19 -0.48 -8.13
CA VAL A 551 -7.74 -1.78 -7.72
C VAL A 551 -8.84 -2.19 -8.70
N SER A 552 -8.64 -3.35 -9.22
CA SER A 552 -9.66 -3.94 -10.07
C SER A 552 -10.13 -5.29 -9.53
N ALA A 553 -11.40 -5.31 -9.17
CA ALA A 553 -11.91 -6.55 -8.57
C ALA A 553 -13.19 -6.99 -9.29
N THR A 554 -13.24 -8.25 -9.71
CA THR A 554 -14.42 -8.84 -10.34
C THR A 554 -14.77 -10.17 -9.66
N ASN A 555 -16.03 -10.32 -9.31
CA ASN A 555 -16.48 -11.55 -8.65
C ASN A 555 -15.58 -11.93 -7.48
N SER A 556 -15.37 -11.01 -6.61
CA SER A 556 -14.50 -11.24 -5.45
C SER A 556 -15.19 -10.79 -4.16
N SER A 557 -14.53 -11.28 -3.03
CA SER A 557 -15.21 -11.00 -1.76
C SER A 557 -14.22 -10.44 -0.73
N PHE A 558 -14.71 -9.44 -0.05
CA PHE A 558 -14.02 -8.90 1.13
C PHE A 558 -14.82 -9.24 2.38
N ILE A 559 -14.21 -10.15 3.19
CA ILE A 559 -15.03 -10.69 4.29
C ILE A 559 -14.34 -10.42 5.63
N ASN A 560 -15.07 -9.84 6.55
CA ASN A 560 -14.67 -9.60 7.94
C ASN A 560 -13.35 -8.84 8.03
N ASN A 561 -13.23 -7.99 7.05
CA ASN A 561 -12.16 -6.99 7.19
C ASN A 561 -12.65 -5.78 7.98
N LYS A 562 -11.79 -5.43 9.02
CA LYS A 562 -12.24 -4.23 9.77
C LYS A 562 -12.56 -3.07 8.84
N LYS A 563 -11.76 -2.84 7.90
CA LYS A 563 -11.98 -1.95 6.74
C LYS A 563 -11.63 -2.70 5.44
N ALA A 564 -12.62 -2.84 4.60
CA ALA A 564 -12.38 -3.62 3.37
C ALA A 564 -11.49 -2.88 2.38
N ILE A 565 -11.82 -1.60 2.16
CA ILE A 565 -11.01 -0.83 1.22
C ILE A 565 -10.90 0.62 1.72
N ASN A 566 -9.69 1.12 1.58
CA ASN A 566 -9.44 2.50 2.01
C ASN A 566 -8.65 3.24 0.94
N PHE A 567 -9.34 4.21 0.33
CA PHE A 567 -8.67 5.03 -0.70
C PHE A 567 -8.13 6.32 -0.11
N GLN A 568 -6.92 6.59 -0.53
CA GLN A 568 -6.34 7.92 -0.21
C GLN A 568 -6.43 8.83 -1.42
N ASN A 569 -5.97 10.02 -1.33
CA ASN A 569 -6.21 11.07 -2.33
C ASN A 569 -5.65 10.68 -3.71
N TYR A 570 -6.41 10.89 -4.73
CA TYR A 570 -6.00 10.88 -6.14
C TYR A 570 -6.63 12.05 -6.89
N ILE A 571 -5.82 13.02 -7.11
CA ILE A 571 -6.28 14.24 -7.81
C ILE A 571 -5.38 14.46 -9.03
N TYR A 572 -5.76 13.88 -10.07
CA TYR A 572 -4.98 14.05 -11.31
C TYR A 572 -5.73 14.94 -12.28
N MET A 573 -4.98 15.97 -12.67
CA MET A 573 -5.58 16.97 -13.58
C MET A 573 -4.99 16.81 -14.99
N SER A 574 -5.92 16.67 -15.97
CA SER A 574 -5.52 16.72 -17.38
C SER A 574 -6.36 17.73 -18.15
N ASN A 575 -5.71 18.72 -18.81
CA ASN A 575 -6.39 19.82 -19.52
C ASN A 575 -7.40 20.53 -18.64
N ASN A 576 -7.01 20.76 -17.24
CA ASN A 576 -7.79 21.53 -16.26
C ASN A 576 -9.06 20.79 -15.84
N MET A 577 -9.06 19.46 -16.19
CA MET A 577 -10.19 18.63 -15.73
C MET A 577 -9.67 17.49 -14.85
N GLU A 578 -10.32 17.41 -13.75
CA GLU A 578 -9.95 16.27 -12.89
C GLU A 578 -10.36 14.94 -13.52
N ILE A 579 -9.42 14.02 -13.55
CA ILE A 579 -9.65 12.73 -14.19
C ILE A 579 -10.03 11.69 -13.14
N ASP A 580 -11.01 10.73 -13.58
CA ASP A 580 -11.53 9.71 -12.65
C ASP A 580 -10.45 8.70 -12.28
N ASN A 581 -10.48 8.30 -11.06
CA ASN A 581 -9.75 7.09 -10.67
C ASN A 581 -10.22 5.85 -11.44
N LYS A 582 -9.26 4.96 -11.74
CA LYS A 582 -9.61 3.85 -12.64
C LYS A 582 -9.95 2.59 -11.86
N SER A 583 -10.10 2.74 -10.54
CA SER A 583 -10.46 1.55 -9.74
C SER A 583 -11.92 1.16 -9.97
N SER A 584 -12.16 -0.21 -10.06
CA SER A 584 -13.53 -0.68 -10.29
C SER A 584 -13.78 -1.99 -9.56
N PHE A 585 -15.06 -2.15 -9.13
CA PHE A 585 -15.51 -3.36 -8.44
C PHE A 585 -16.80 -3.87 -9.09
N THR A 586 -16.74 -5.06 -9.59
CA THR A 586 -17.90 -5.62 -10.29
C THR A 586 -18.30 -6.97 -9.66
N ASN A 587 -19.58 -7.01 -9.23
CA ASN A 587 -20.12 -8.21 -8.59
C ASN A 587 -19.29 -8.67 -7.39
N CYS A 588 -18.85 -7.72 -6.60
CA CYS A 588 -18.06 -8.00 -5.40
C CYS A 588 -18.95 -7.96 -4.16
N SER A 589 -18.46 -8.74 -3.12
CA SER A 589 -19.20 -8.74 -1.85
C SER A 589 -18.34 -8.17 -0.71
N PHE A 590 -18.96 -7.25 0.01
CA PHE A 590 -18.35 -6.71 1.26
C PHE A 590 -19.18 -7.14 2.47
N ILE A 591 -18.54 -8.14 3.25
CA ILE A 591 -19.39 -8.78 4.27
C ILE A 591 -18.70 -8.72 5.63
N VAL A 592 -19.49 -8.31 6.61
CA VAL A 592 -19.09 -8.46 8.01
C VAL A 592 -20.16 -9.31 8.72
N ASN A 593 -19.69 -10.56 9.13
CA ASN A 593 -20.67 -11.44 9.78
C ASN A 593 -20.27 -11.77 11.21
N ASP A 594 -20.88 -12.83 11.86
CA ASP A 594 -20.73 -13.12 13.29
C ASP A 594 -19.36 -13.72 13.58
N ASN A 595 -18.65 -14.01 12.50
CA ASN A 595 -17.30 -14.57 12.69
C ASN A 595 -16.23 -13.49 12.70
N ALA A 596 -16.71 -12.21 12.53
CA ALA A 596 -15.69 -11.14 12.54
C ALA A 596 -14.95 -11.08 13.87
N LEU A 597 -13.65 -10.79 13.89
CA LEU A 597 -12.78 -10.76 15.07
C LEU A 597 -12.80 -9.40 15.74
N PHE A 598 -13.74 -8.57 15.31
CA PHE A 598 -13.93 -7.22 15.86
C PHE A 598 -15.41 -6.88 15.90
N THR A 599 -15.72 -5.82 16.70
CA THR A 599 -17.09 -5.30 16.71
C THR A 599 -17.15 -3.96 15.95
N VAL A 600 -18.10 -3.91 15.06
CA VAL A 600 -18.23 -2.69 14.26
C VAL A 600 -18.70 -1.53 15.14
N SER A 601 -17.93 -0.43 15.06
CA SER A 601 -18.35 0.79 15.77
C SER A 601 -18.94 1.82 14.81
N ASN A 602 -19.61 2.94 15.31
CA ASN A 602 -20.42 3.91 14.54
C ASN A 602 -19.57 4.69 13.56
N ASN A 603 -18.25 4.64 13.65
CA ASN A 603 -17.45 5.48 12.75
C ASN A 603 -16.60 4.62 11.81
N GLU A 604 -16.89 3.36 11.88
CA GLU A 604 -16.04 2.51 11.05
C GLU A 604 -16.74 2.20 9.72
N SER A 605 -16.04 2.49 8.60
CA SER A 605 -16.62 2.23 7.27
C SER A 605 -15.98 1.01 6.61
N GLN A 606 -16.78 0.27 5.82
CA GLN A 606 -16.22 -0.84 5.06
C GLN A 606 -15.40 -0.33 3.86
N VAL A 607 -15.95 0.73 3.25
CA VAL A 607 -15.21 1.40 2.17
C VAL A 607 -15.10 2.89 2.48
N SER A 608 -13.88 3.32 2.38
CA SER A 608 -13.64 4.75 2.62
C SER A 608 -12.97 5.38 1.39
N LEU A 609 -13.61 6.49 0.94
CA LEU A 609 -13.08 7.26 -0.19
C LEU A 609 -12.71 8.68 0.24
N GLN A 610 -11.43 8.93 0.04
CA GLN A 610 -10.99 10.28 0.45
C GLN A 610 -10.34 11.00 -0.74
N TYR A 611 -11.02 12.14 -1.22
CA TYR A 611 -10.48 13.02 -2.28
C TYR A 611 -10.26 12.23 -3.56
N VAL A 612 -11.18 11.28 -3.84
CA VAL A 612 -11.07 10.52 -5.10
C VAL A 612 -12.37 10.65 -5.89
N LYS A 613 -12.15 10.78 -7.25
CA LYS A 613 -13.30 10.92 -8.16
C LYS A 613 -13.42 9.69 -9.06
N GLY A 614 -14.62 8.99 -9.10
CA GLY A 614 -14.87 8.08 -10.22
C GLY A 614 -14.68 6.61 -9.84
N VAL A 615 -14.55 6.34 -8.50
CA VAL A 615 -14.45 4.92 -8.13
C VAL A 615 -15.81 4.24 -8.36
N ARG A 616 -15.80 3.03 -9.07
CA ARG A 616 -17.06 2.44 -9.55
C ARG A 616 -17.36 1.13 -8.81
N PHE A 617 -18.63 1.01 -8.44
CA PHE A 617 -19.15 -0.23 -7.87
C PHE A 617 -20.37 -0.70 -8.67
N ASN A 618 -20.20 -1.88 -9.31
CA ASN A 618 -21.31 -2.39 -10.12
C ASN A 618 -21.73 -3.78 -9.66
N GLY A 619 -23.04 -3.88 -9.25
CA GLY A 619 -23.56 -5.18 -8.81
C GLY A 619 -22.95 -5.67 -7.51
N CYS A 620 -22.48 -4.76 -6.67
CA CYS A 620 -21.81 -5.17 -5.43
C CYS A 620 -22.80 -5.25 -4.27
N ASN A 621 -22.40 -6.22 -3.33
CA ASN A 621 -23.22 -6.40 -2.12
C ASN A 621 -22.46 -5.96 -0.86
N PHE A 622 -23.12 -5.09 -0.09
CA PHE A 622 -22.57 -4.65 1.20
C PHE A 622 -23.46 -5.13 2.34
N ILE A 623 -22.79 -6.01 3.20
CA ILE A 623 -23.64 -6.61 4.22
C ILE A 623 -22.93 -6.54 5.58
N ASP A 624 -23.65 -5.96 6.51
CA ASP A 624 -23.26 -6.07 7.91
C ASP A 624 -24.25 -6.97 8.66
N ALA A 625 -23.77 -8.23 8.90
CA ALA A 625 -24.69 -9.23 9.47
C ALA A 625 -24.40 -9.48 10.94
N GLN A 626 -23.59 -8.63 11.63
CA GLN A 626 -23.30 -8.82 13.05
C GLN A 626 -24.52 -8.48 13.91
N PRO A 627 -24.68 -9.32 14.95
CA PRO A 627 -25.77 -8.96 15.87
C PRO A 627 -25.53 -7.61 16.54
N LYS A 628 -26.56 -6.79 16.56
CA LYS A 628 -26.38 -5.43 17.10
C LYS A 628 -27.05 -5.32 18.47
N SER A 629 -26.26 -5.15 19.59
CA SER A 629 -26.79 -5.16 20.96
C SER A 629 -26.95 -3.75 21.50
N SER A 630 -26.39 -2.58 20.71
CA SER A 630 -26.46 -1.17 21.11
C SER A 630 -26.51 -0.27 19.86
N LEU A 631 -27.20 0.94 19.95
CA LEU A 631 -27.26 1.93 18.85
C LEU A 631 -25.86 2.39 18.44
N ASP A 632 -24.78 2.06 19.23
CA ASP A 632 -23.41 2.53 18.98
C ASP A 632 -22.62 1.47 18.21
N ASN A 633 -23.25 0.32 17.82
CA ASN A 633 -22.50 -0.76 17.17
C ASN A 633 -22.82 -0.83 15.68
N TYR A 634 -23.20 0.40 15.12
CA TYR A 634 -23.50 0.34 13.68
C TYR A 634 -22.41 1.06 12.88
N GLY A 635 -21.93 0.40 11.82
CA GLY A 635 -20.87 0.98 10.98
C GLY A 635 -21.42 1.63 9.72
N ILE A 636 -20.56 2.05 8.83
CA ILE A 636 -20.87 2.73 7.56
C ILE A 636 -20.44 1.81 6.41
N GLY A 637 -21.44 1.55 5.45
CA GLY A 637 -21.04 0.80 4.26
C GLY A 637 -19.96 1.52 3.45
N ILE A 638 -20.38 2.76 2.89
CA ILE A 638 -19.40 3.58 2.15
C ILE A 638 -19.35 4.98 2.76
N TYR A 639 -18.15 5.28 3.06
CA TYR A 639 -17.93 6.65 3.55
C TYR A 639 -17.14 7.45 2.51
N SER A 640 -17.71 8.61 2.14
CA SER A 640 -17.03 9.48 1.17
C SER A 640 -16.80 10.87 1.72
N TYR A 641 -15.57 11.32 1.62
CA TYR A 641 -15.19 12.67 2.03
C TYR A 641 -14.49 13.38 0.88
N ASN A 642 -15.14 14.48 0.38
CA ASN A 642 -14.60 15.18 -0.79
C ASN A 642 -14.31 14.21 -1.93
N ALA A 643 -15.19 13.25 -2.03
CA ALA A 643 -15.01 12.22 -3.06
C ALA A 643 -16.33 11.97 -3.78
N GLY A 644 -16.24 11.41 -5.13
CA GLY A 644 -17.44 10.98 -5.85
C GLY A 644 -17.67 9.49 -5.76
N ILE A 645 -19.01 9.13 -5.76
CA ILE A 645 -19.36 7.70 -5.72
C ILE A 645 -20.13 7.35 -7.00
N CYS A 646 -19.67 6.19 -7.61
CA CYS A 646 -20.40 5.72 -8.79
C CYS A 646 -20.93 4.30 -8.56
N LEU A 647 -22.29 4.20 -8.37
CA LEU A 647 -22.90 2.88 -8.18
C LEU A 647 -23.78 2.54 -9.39
N ASN A 648 -23.43 1.48 -10.03
CA ASN A 648 -24.15 1.04 -11.23
C ASN A 648 -24.33 2.17 -12.24
N ASP A 649 -23.49 3.16 -12.10
CA ASP A 649 -23.49 4.31 -13.02
C ASP A 649 -22.88 3.92 -14.37
N ASN A 650 -23.78 3.27 -15.29
CA ASN A 650 -23.32 2.85 -16.62
C ASN A 650 -23.77 3.85 -17.69
N ARG A 651 -23.97 5.14 -17.30
CA ARG A 651 -24.38 6.14 -18.30
C ARG A 651 -23.37 6.18 -19.45
N SER A 652 -23.70 5.33 -20.50
CA SER A 652 -24.13 5.87 -21.80
C SER A 652 -25.63 6.18 -21.81
N PRO A 653 -26.14 7.38 -21.71
CA PRO A 653 -27.53 7.86 -21.80
C PRO A 653 -28.31 7.14 -22.90
N PHE A 654 -27.89 5.88 -23.44
CA PHE A 654 -28.70 5.12 -24.38
C PHE A 654 -28.37 3.64 -24.29
N ASN A 655 -28.12 3.06 -23.14
CA ASN A 655 -28.30 1.60 -23.06
C ASN A 655 -29.63 1.25 -22.40
N LEU A 656 -30.83 1.37 -23.05
CA LEU A 656 -31.79 0.36 -22.64
C LEU A 656 -31.11 -1.00 -22.46
N ILE A 657 -30.13 -1.18 -21.48
CA ILE A 657 -29.82 -2.58 -21.17
C ILE A 657 -31.13 -3.35 -20.98
N PRO A 658 -31.55 -4.32 -21.97
CA PRO A 658 -32.43 -5.39 -21.52
C PRO A 658 -32.19 -5.79 -20.07
N TYR A 659 -32.89 -5.18 -19.06
CA TYR A 659 -33.42 -5.87 -17.87
C TYR A 659 -32.56 -7.08 -17.51
N GLU A 660 -31.20 -6.79 -16.93
CA GLU A 660 -30.74 -7.75 -15.91
C GLU A 660 -29.59 -7.16 -15.09
N ALA A 661 -29.29 -5.73 -14.98
CA ALA A 661 -28.14 -5.33 -14.13
C ALA A 661 -28.39 -5.71 -12.67
N ILE A 662 -27.50 -6.69 -12.14
CA ILE A 662 -27.50 -7.06 -10.72
C ILE A 662 -27.40 -5.80 -9.85
N PRO A 663 -28.49 -5.45 -9.16
CA PRO A 663 -28.46 -4.29 -8.27
C PRO A 663 -27.34 -4.37 -7.23
N CYS A 664 -26.74 -3.16 -7.05
CA CYS A 664 -26.00 -3.10 -5.78
C CYS A 664 -26.94 -3.19 -4.58
N SER A 665 -26.38 -3.72 -3.44
CA SER A 665 -27.27 -3.79 -2.27
C SER A 665 -26.49 -3.43 -1.00
N PHE A 666 -27.19 -2.78 -0.11
CA PHE A 666 -26.67 -2.45 1.23
C PHE A 666 -27.64 -2.94 2.29
N SER A 667 -27.03 -3.65 3.32
CA SER A 667 -27.94 -4.14 4.36
C SER A 667 -27.24 -4.18 5.72
N GLY A 668 -27.96 -3.76 6.79
CA GLY A 668 -27.53 -4.01 8.18
C GLY A 668 -26.62 -2.91 8.72
N TYR A 669 -26.55 -1.73 8.00
CA TYR A 669 -25.63 -0.65 8.45
C TYR A 669 -26.39 0.43 9.21
N GLY A 670 -25.54 1.12 10.21
CA GLY A 670 -26.09 2.41 10.69
C GLY A 670 -26.37 3.39 9.57
N THR A 671 -25.37 3.65 8.79
CA THR A 671 -25.48 4.43 7.55
C THR A 671 -24.87 3.65 6.38
N ALA A 672 -25.71 3.34 5.40
CA ALA A 672 -25.21 2.59 4.24
C ALA A 672 -24.22 3.41 3.44
N ILE A 673 -24.63 4.66 3.15
CA ILE A 673 -23.71 5.54 2.41
C ILE A 673 -23.69 6.91 3.09
N GLN A 674 -22.46 7.25 3.45
CA GLN A 674 -22.26 8.59 4.05
C GLN A 674 -21.40 9.45 3.13
N ILE A 675 -22.00 10.67 2.79
CA ILE A 675 -21.30 11.61 1.91
C ILE A 675 -21.06 12.94 2.63
N LYS A 676 -19.74 13.32 2.48
CA LYS A 676 -19.43 14.61 3.12
C LYS A 676 -18.59 15.47 2.17
N TYR A 677 -19.13 16.61 1.81
CA TYR A 677 -18.36 17.64 1.08
C TYR A 677 -17.85 17.08 -0.24
N SER A 678 -18.76 16.72 -1.12
CA SER A 678 -18.35 16.05 -2.37
C SER A 678 -17.66 17.03 -3.31
N GLY A 679 -17.71 18.39 -2.91
CA GLY A 679 -17.16 19.36 -3.86
C GLY A 679 -17.78 19.25 -5.24
N THR A 680 -16.94 19.17 -6.37
CA THR A 680 -17.44 19.07 -7.75
C THR A 680 -17.47 17.62 -8.21
N ARG A 681 -17.25 16.75 -7.31
CA ARG A 681 -17.23 15.33 -7.66
C ARG A 681 -18.61 14.71 -7.45
N PRO A 682 -19.29 14.33 -8.54
CA PRO A 682 -20.68 13.92 -8.43
C PRO A 682 -20.83 12.51 -7.83
N THR A 683 -21.92 12.38 -7.06
CA THR A 683 -22.37 11.06 -6.59
C THR A 683 -23.53 10.56 -7.45
N ARG A 684 -23.27 9.39 -7.99
CA ARG A 684 -24.30 8.79 -8.84
C ARG A 684 -24.69 7.41 -8.34
N ILE A 685 -26.01 7.27 -8.06
CA ILE A 685 -26.48 6.00 -7.48
C ILE A 685 -27.67 5.49 -8.31
N TYR A 686 -27.43 4.32 -8.95
CA TYR A 686 -28.48 3.76 -9.80
C TYR A 686 -28.76 2.31 -9.40
N ASN A 687 -30.00 1.86 -9.59
CA ASN A 687 -30.38 0.45 -9.41
C ASN A 687 -29.73 -0.17 -8.18
N THR A 688 -30.06 0.42 -6.99
CA THR A 688 -29.44 -0.06 -5.73
C THR A 688 -30.54 -0.37 -4.71
N LEU A 689 -30.26 -1.50 -4.04
CA LEU A 689 -31.19 -1.92 -2.99
C LEU A 689 -30.65 -1.58 -1.60
N PHE A 690 -31.50 -0.87 -0.84
CA PHE A 690 -31.14 -0.57 0.55
C PHE A 690 -32.10 -1.30 1.50
N ILE A 691 -31.48 -2.17 2.30
CA ILE A 691 -32.36 -2.99 3.13
C ILE A 691 -31.92 -2.91 4.59
N ASN A 692 -32.82 -2.54 5.47
CA ASN A 692 -32.66 -2.60 6.93
C ASN A 692 -31.46 -1.80 7.42
N ASN A 693 -31.31 -0.66 6.81
CA ASN A 693 -30.33 0.31 7.33
C ASN A 693 -31.01 1.37 8.17
N GLN A 694 -30.18 1.84 9.28
CA GLN A 694 -30.76 2.97 10.02
C GLN A 694 -30.95 4.19 9.11
N THR A 695 -29.89 4.55 8.37
CA THR A 695 -29.90 5.57 7.33
C THR A 695 -29.30 5.00 6.04
N SER A 696 -30.16 4.98 4.97
CA SER A 696 -29.64 4.43 3.71
C SER A 696 -28.61 5.35 3.08
N ILE A 697 -28.94 6.64 3.00
CA ILE A 697 -27.98 7.59 2.46
C ILE A 697 -28.03 8.88 3.28
N ASN A 698 -26.85 9.23 3.70
CA ASN A 698 -26.70 10.51 4.40
C ASN A 698 -25.72 11.40 3.66
N ALA A 699 -26.29 12.47 3.08
CA ALA A 699 -25.44 13.37 2.28
C ALA A 699 -25.40 14.77 2.88
N VAL A 700 -24.13 15.24 3.03
CA VAL A 700 -23.91 16.59 3.58
C VAL A 700 -23.07 17.38 2.58
N SER A 701 -23.69 18.46 2.08
CA SER A 701 -22.99 19.37 1.15
C SER A 701 -22.51 18.61 -0.09
N ALA A 702 -23.41 17.77 -0.56
CA ALA A 702 -23.11 17.07 -1.81
C ALA A 702 -23.56 17.89 -3.02
N TYR A 703 -22.77 17.79 -4.11
CA TYR A 703 -23.11 18.53 -5.32
C TYR A 703 -23.49 17.54 -6.44
N ALA A 704 -24.65 17.74 -7.09
CA ALA A 704 -25.09 16.98 -8.27
C ALA A 704 -25.27 15.51 -7.93
N LEU A 705 -25.88 15.23 -6.74
CA LEU A 705 -26.22 13.84 -6.38
C LEU A 705 -27.39 13.34 -7.22
N THR A 706 -27.16 12.17 -7.87
CA THR A 706 -28.23 11.55 -8.63
C THR A 706 -28.58 10.17 -8.05
N MET A 707 -29.91 10.06 -7.81
CA MET A 707 -30.41 8.77 -7.33
C MET A 707 -31.60 8.32 -8.19
N GLN A 708 -31.41 7.08 -8.79
CA GLN A 708 -32.49 6.63 -9.68
C GLN A 708 -32.63 5.11 -9.60
N MET A 709 -33.88 4.65 -9.68
CA MET A 709 -34.23 3.22 -9.74
C MET A 709 -33.74 2.47 -8.51
N CYS A 710 -33.83 3.17 -7.44
CA CYS A 710 -33.39 2.53 -6.19
C CYS A 710 -34.60 2.09 -5.37
N ASP A 711 -34.37 0.98 -4.69
CA ASP A 711 -35.38 0.49 -3.74
C ASP A 711 -34.89 0.62 -2.30
N VAL A 712 -35.59 1.51 -1.62
CA VAL A 712 -35.16 1.79 -0.23
C VAL A 712 -36.20 1.20 0.73
N HIS A 713 -35.74 0.17 1.44
CA HIS A 713 -36.61 -0.47 2.42
C HIS A 713 -35.96 -0.52 3.80
N ASN A 714 -36.54 0.34 4.68
CA ASN A 714 -36.01 0.36 6.05
C ASN A 714 -37.06 -0.11 7.06
N THR A 715 -36.80 -1.19 7.80
CA THR A 715 -37.75 -1.66 8.82
C THR A 715 -37.07 -1.76 10.18
N LEU A 716 -37.83 -1.57 11.26
CA LEU A 716 -37.30 -1.68 12.62
C LEU A 716 -36.76 -3.09 12.87
N TYR A 717 -35.52 -3.28 12.60
CA TYR A 717 -34.90 -4.55 13.03
C TYR A 717 -34.76 -4.60 14.54
N ASN A 718 -35.69 -5.27 15.35
CA ASN A 718 -35.57 -5.58 16.79
C ASN A 718 -35.92 -4.38 17.66
N HIS A 719 -36.66 -3.27 17.22
CA HIS A 719 -37.21 -2.18 18.04
C HIS A 719 -36.09 -1.26 18.54
N HIS A 720 -34.83 -1.14 17.91
CA HIS A 720 -33.68 -0.43 18.52
C HIS A 720 -33.53 0.96 17.91
N PHE A 721 -34.36 1.40 16.84
CA PHE A 721 -33.95 2.71 16.30
C PHE A 721 -35.10 3.71 16.43
N PRO A 722 -34.83 4.84 17.23
CA PRO A 722 -35.87 5.85 17.49
C PRO A 722 -36.21 6.66 16.25
N SER A 723 -35.17 6.55 14.99
CA SER A 723 -35.46 7.32 13.78
C SER A 723 -34.81 6.66 12.56
N LEU A 724 -35.57 6.13 11.57
CA LEU A 724 -35.14 5.51 10.31
C LEU A 724 -35.28 6.48 9.15
N TYR A 725 -34.08 6.63 8.37
CA TYR A 725 -34.14 7.58 7.24
C TYR A 725 -33.72 6.87 5.95
N GLY A 726 -34.62 7.07 4.91
CA GLY A 726 -34.19 6.63 3.58
C GLY A 726 -33.06 7.45 3.00
N LEU A 727 -33.29 8.75 2.82
CA LEU A 727 -32.34 9.70 2.24
C LEU A 727 -32.34 11.00 3.04
N VAL A 728 -31.07 11.35 3.46
CA VAL A 728 -30.91 12.62 4.17
C VAL A 728 -30.10 13.58 3.29
N LEU A 729 -30.70 14.68 3.04
CA LEU A 729 -30.00 15.72 2.28
C LEU A 729 -29.80 16.97 3.12
N ASN A 730 -28.52 17.22 3.39
CA ASN A 730 -28.16 18.38 4.23
C ASN A 730 -27.25 19.32 3.46
N LYS A 731 -27.85 20.47 3.09
CA LYS A 731 -27.10 21.49 2.34
C LYS A 731 -26.55 20.92 1.03
N CYS A 732 -27.40 20.09 0.37
CA CYS A 732 -27.01 19.51 -0.92
C CYS A 732 -27.60 20.31 -2.08
N ASP A 733 -26.80 20.39 -3.18
CA ASP A 733 -27.24 21.24 -4.29
C ASP A 733 -27.26 20.43 -5.60
N ASN A 734 -28.20 20.74 -6.50
CA ASN A 734 -28.32 20.16 -7.84
C ASN A 734 -28.49 18.64 -7.79
N TYR A 735 -29.23 18.19 -6.73
CA TYR A 735 -29.49 16.74 -6.68
C TYR A 735 -30.75 16.40 -7.47
N SER A 736 -30.75 15.20 -8.01
CA SER A 736 -31.90 14.62 -8.70
C SER A 736 -32.25 13.24 -8.13
N VAL A 737 -33.52 13.19 -7.55
CA VAL A 737 -34.00 11.92 -6.99
C VAL A 737 -35.28 11.50 -7.73
N ALA A 738 -35.06 10.46 -8.51
CA ALA A 738 -36.21 10.11 -9.36
C ALA A 738 -36.32 8.60 -9.55
N ASN A 739 -37.59 8.13 -9.70
CA ASN A 739 -37.90 6.73 -10.02
C ASN A 739 -37.42 5.77 -8.94
N ASN A 740 -37.65 6.23 -7.73
CA ASN A 740 -37.24 5.36 -6.63
C ASN A 740 -38.44 4.89 -5.82
N ILE A 741 -38.17 3.75 -5.12
CA ILE A 741 -39.20 3.27 -4.18
C ILE A 741 -38.69 3.39 -2.74
N PHE A 742 -39.52 4.21 -2.10
CA PHE A 742 -39.27 4.28 -0.65
C PHE A 742 -40.40 3.58 0.12
N HIS A 743 -39.96 2.56 0.84
CA HIS A 743 -41.02 1.89 1.60
C HIS A 743 -40.46 1.28 2.89
N GLY A 744 -41.31 0.96 3.81
CA GLY A 744 -40.91 0.49 5.13
C GLY A 744 -41.30 1.42 6.25
N GLU A 745 -40.52 1.50 7.46
CA GLU A 745 -40.85 2.35 8.61
C GLU A 745 -39.94 3.57 8.65
N GLY A 746 -40.37 4.74 9.12
CA GLY A 746 -39.53 5.93 9.30
C GLY A 746 -39.77 6.98 8.22
N THR A 747 -38.70 7.91 7.94
CA THR A 747 -38.81 9.03 7.00
C THR A 747 -38.13 8.65 5.67
N GLY A 748 -38.95 8.71 4.58
CA GLY A 748 -38.36 8.48 3.25
C GLY A 748 -37.20 9.38 2.93
N ILE A 749 -37.52 10.74 2.88
CA ILE A 749 -36.46 11.71 2.59
C ILE A 749 -36.52 12.83 3.62
N LEU A 750 -35.31 13.16 4.13
CA LEU A 750 -35.20 14.27 5.09
C LEU A 750 -34.32 15.37 4.50
N PHE A 751 -34.91 16.55 4.47
CA PHE A 751 -34.18 17.72 3.96
C PHE A 751 -33.76 18.64 5.11
N LEU A 752 -32.40 18.93 5.11
CA LEU A 752 -31.88 19.79 6.20
C LEU A 752 -31.05 20.92 5.61
N GLY A 753 -30.92 21.97 6.31
CA GLY A 753 -30.03 23.05 5.92
C GLY A 753 -30.64 23.98 4.89
N GLU A 754 -29.76 24.94 4.34
CA GLU A 754 -30.27 25.97 3.41
C GLU A 754 -29.72 25.73 2.01
N GLU A 755 -30.65 25.34 1.02
CA GLU A 755 -30.35 25.21 -0.41
C GLU A 755 -31.52 25.68 -1.26
N THR A 756 -31.33 26.69 -2.06
CA THR A 756 -32.50 27.36 -2.65
C THR A 756 -32.55 27.11 -4.16
N ASN A 757 -31.44 26.29 -4.64
CA ASN A 757 -31.46 25.96 -6.07
C ASN A 757 -32.58 24.98 -6.41
N ASN A 758 -32.90 24.87 -7.71
CA ASN A 758 -33.96 23.93 -8.13
C ASN A 758 -33.51 22.47 -7.96
N ASN A 759 -34.24 21.86 -7.11
CA ASN A 759 -34.03 20.42 -6.90
C ASN A 759 -35.33 19.65 -7.11
N TYR A 760 -35.13 18.45 -7.62
CA TYR A 760 -36.38 17.77 -8.02
C TYR A 760 -36.48 16.40 -7.34
N ILE A 761 -37.69 16.22 -6.75
CA ILE A 761 -38.16 14.89 -6.33
C ILE A 761 -39.30 14.45 -7.25
N LYS A 762 -38.86 13.49 -8.10
CA LYS A 762 -39.85 13.24 -9.15
C LYS A 762 -39.98 11.74 -9.41
N ASN A 763 -41.26 11.24 -9.66
CA ASN A 763 -41.59 9.87 -10.07
C ASN A 763 -41.15 8.84 -9.04
N ASN A 764 -41.23 9.28 -7.86
CA ASN A 764 -40.92 8.33 -6.79
C ASN A 764 -42.20 7.75 -6.19
N THR A 765 -42.00 6.50 -5.71
CA THR A 765 -43.10 5.88 -4.95
C THR A 765 -42.76 5.81 -3.47
N PHE A 766 -43.68 6.43 -2.75
CA PHE A 766 -43.56 6.36 -1.29
C PHE A 766 -44.74 5.60 -0.72
N HIS A 767 -44.43 4.51 -0.06
CA HIS A 767 -45.58 3.83 0.55
C HIS A 767 -45.19 3.14 1.84
N ASP A 768 -46.15 3.11 2.75
CA ASP A 768 -46.03 2.43 4.06
C ASP A 768 -44.96 3.06 4.92
N MET A 769 -44.94 4.39 4.81
CA MET A 769 -43.94 5.13 5.61
C MET A 769 -44.62 5.96 6.68
N CYS A 770 -43.72 6.45 7.73
CA CYS A 770 -44.22 7.43 8.71
C CYS A 770 -44.31 8.82 8.09
N VAL A 771 -43.21 9.25 7.56
CA VAL A 771 -43.15 10.50 6.81
C VAL A 771 -42.44 10.24 5.48
N ALA A 772 -43.19 10.48 4.39
CA ALA A 772 -42.57 10.28 3.08
C ALA A 772 -41.49 11.32 2.80
N CYS A 773 -41.83 12.56 2.99
CA CYS A 773 -40.86 13.64 2.80
C CYS A 773 -40.96 14.65 3.94
N TYR A 774 -39.78 14.89 4.59
CA TYR A 774 -39.73 15.81 5.73
C TYR A 774 -38.74 16.94 5.44
N VAL A 775 -39.29 18.08 5.35
CA VAL A 775 -38.44 19.25 5.07
C VAL A 775 -38.21 20.05 6.35
N ASP A 776 -37.01 20.00 6.90
CA ASP A 776 -36.59 20.75 8.09
C ASP A 776 -35.43 21.68 7.75
N GLY A 777 -35.73 22.78 7.07
CA GLY A 777 -34.75 23.77 6.60
C GLY A 777 -35.24 24.52 5.38
N VAL A 778 -34.34 25.40 4.80
CA VAL A 778 -34.74 26.28 3.68
C VAL A 778 -34.34 25.63 2.35
N GLN A 779 -35.32 25.16 1.53
CA GLN A 779 -35.07 24.48 0.24
C GLN A 779 -35.71 25.24 -0.92
N GLY A 780 -35.95 26.47 -0.73
CA GLY A 780 -36.59 27.35 -1.72
C GLY A 780 -36.55 28.80 -1.30
N LEU A 781 -36.72 29.81 -2.25
CA LEU A 781 -36.69 31.26 -1.95
C LEU A 781 -38.06 31.74 -1.48
N TYR A 782 -37.96 32.62 -0.46
CA TYR A 782 -39.17 33.24 0.12
C TYR A 782 -39.51 34.52 -0.63
N ASN A 783 -39.93 34.40 -2.07
CA ASN A 783 -40.29 35.63 -2.79
C ASN A 783 -41.60 35.43 -3.56
N PHE A 784 -42.71 36.27 -3.23
CA PHE A 784 -44.09 36.20 -3.75
C PHE A 784 -44.16 36.68 -5.19
N HIS A 785 -42.85 37.15 -5.77
CA HIS A 785 -42.91 37.78 -7.09
C HIS A 785 -42.13 36.96 -8.12
N ILE A 786 -41.38 35.80 -7.65
CA ILE A 786 -40.63 34.96 -8.59
C ILE A 786 -41.20 33.54 -8.54
N PRO A 787 -42.11 33.12 -9.56
CA PRO A 787 -42.64 31.76 -9.59
C PRO A 787 -41.56 30.70 -9.81
N SER A 788 -40.91 29.92 -8.63
CA SER A 788 -40.61 28.50 -8.90
C SER A 788 -39.14 28.17 -8.61
N ILE A 789 -38.37 29.08 -7.65
CA ILE A 789 -37.02 28.59 -7.36
C ILE A 789 -37.03 27.83 -6.03
N GLY A 790 -36.76 26.56 -6.08
CA GLY A 790 -36.65 25.78 -4.84
C GLY A 790 -37.16 24.36 -5.01
N LEU A 791 -37.22 23.54 -4.03
CA LEU A 791 -37.55 22.10 -4.03
C LEU A 791 -38.99 21.88 -4.50
N LYS A 792 -39.19 21.01 -5.53
CA LYS A 792 -40.53 20.66 -6.03
C LYS A 792 -40.75 19.15 -5.98
N PHE A 793 -42.03 18.89 -5.63
CA PHE A 793 -42.45 17.49 -5.65
C PHE A 793 -43.40 17.26 -6.82
N SER A 794 -42.91 16.38 -7.73
CA SER A 794 -43.78 16.21 -8.90
C SER A 794 -43.88 14.73 -9.29
N CYS A 795 -45.09 14.30 -9.66
CA CYS A 795 -45.39 12.99 -10.24
C CYS A 795 -45.01 11.86 -9.27
N ASN A 796 -45.12 12.16 -8.01
CA ASN A 796 -44.83 11.12 -7.02
C ASN A 796 -46.11 10.40 -6.60
N LEU A 797 -45.85 9.11 -6.25
CA LEU A 797 -46.96 8.35 -5.65
C LEU A 797 -46.78 8.21 -4.15
N PHE A 798 -47.76 8.80 -3.46
CA PHE A 798 -47.78 8.69 -1.99
C PHE A 798 -48.92 7.75 -1.56
N ASN A 799 -48.48 6.66 -1.11
CA ASN A 799 -49.53 5.68 -0.78
C ASN A 799 -49.31 5.08 0.61
N ASN A 800 -50.32 5.12 1.43
CA ASN A 800 -50.34 4.47 2.75
C ASN A 800 -49.25 5.00 3.66
N ASN A 801 -49.04 6.30 3.58
CA ASN A 801 -48.13 6.96 4.52
C ASN A 801 -48.89 7.69 5.62
N GLU A 802 -48.25 7.81 6.89
CA GLU A 802 -48.90 8.64 7.92
C GLU A 802 -48.91 10.11 7.53
N GLU A 803 -47.74 10.62 7.02
CA GLU A 803 -47.61 11.98 6.45
C GLU A 803 -46.85 11.91 5.12
N ASP A 804 -47.45 12.54 4.09
CA ASP A 804 -46.80 12.49 2.78
C ASP A 804 -45.72 13.56 2.65
N ILE A 805 -46.08 14.82 2.87
CA ILE A 805 -45.11 15.93 2.81
C ILE A 805 -45.26 16.76 4.09
N LYS A 806 -44.17 16.82 4.86
CA LYS A 806 -44.14 17.61 6.10
C LYS A 806 -43.10 18.72 6.02
N VAL A 807 -43.60 19.90 6.17
CA VAL A 807 -42.69 21.06 6.21
C VAL A 807 -42.64 21.61 7.64
N ALA A 808 -41.37 21.62 8.28
CA ALA A 808 -41.20 22.03 9.68
C ALA A 808 -41.41 23.54 9.84
N GLU A 809 -41.38 24.08 11.05
CA GLU A 809 -41.58 25.52 11.35
C GLU A 809 -40.55 26.39 10.63
N ASN A 810 -39.42 25.88 10.46
CA ASN A 810 -38.36 26.65 9.80
C ASN A 810 -38.17 26.24 8.35
N GLY A 811 -39.07 25.36 7.81
CA GLY A 811 -38.92 24.81 6.46
C GLY A 811 -39.50 25.71 5.38
N ILE A 812 -38.76 25.80 4.21
CA ILE A 812 -39.22 26.53 3.03
C ILE A 812 -38.95 25.68 1.78
N ILE A 813 -40.02 25.44 1.00
CA ILE A 813 -39.84 24.76 -0.29
C ILE A 813 -40.30 25.68 -1.42
N GLY A 814 -40.20 25.21 -2.67
CA GLY A 814 -40.77 26.00 -3.75
C GLY A 814 -42.23 26.41 -3.51
N THR A 815 -42.50 27.76 -3.57
CA THR A 815 -43.79 28.33 -3.21
C THR A 815 -44.89 27.77 -4.11
N TYR A 816 -44.62 27.68 -5.38
CA TYR A 816 -45.60 27.12 -6.31
C TYR A 816 -45.26 25.67 -6.64
N GLN A 817 -46.17 24.80 -6.09
CA GLN A 817 -46.01 23.37 -6.40
C GLN A 817 -46.91 22.97 -7.58
N GLY A 818 -46.35 23.01 -8.82
CA GLY A 818 -47.04 22.80 -10.10
C GLY A 818 -46.26 23.35 -11.27
N TYR A 819 -46.69 23.09 -12.40
CA TYR A 819 -45.95 23.53 -13.60
C TYR A 819 -46.64 24.73 -14.24
N TYR A 820 -45.92 25.74 -14.46
CA TYR A 820 -46.49 26.89 -15.17
C TYR A 820 -45.95 26.95 -16.60
N SER A 821 -46.87 26.63 -17.49
CA SER A 821 -46.46 26.65 -18.89
C SER A 821 -47.58 27.22 -19.77
N ASN A 822 -47.33 28.14 -20.86
CA ASN A 822 -48.28 28.77 -21.77
C ASN A 822 -49.32 29.60 -21.03
N TYR A 823 -48.93 30.29 -19.99
CA TYR A 823 -49.77 31.20 -19.19
C TYR A 823 -50.88 30.44 -18.48
N LYS A 824 -50.63 29.05 -18.42
CA LYS A 824 -51.58 28.20 -17.68
C LYS A 824 -50.86 27.39 -16.61
N TYR A 825 -51.49 27.23 -15.44
CA TYR A 825 -50.91 26.38 -14.39
C TYR A 825 -51.35 24.93 -14.60
N TYR A 826 -50.27 23.96 -14.53
CA TYR A 826 -50.56 22.52 -14.54
C TYR A 826 -50.31 21.90 -13.17
N GLY A 827 -51.18 20.92 -12.90
CA GLY A 827 -51.05 20.22 -11.62
C GLY A 827 -49.72 19.49 -11.47
N THR A 828 -49.20 19.24 -10.30
CA THR A 828 -47.92 18.61 -9.95
C THR A 828 -47.91 17.14 -10.40
N GLY A 829 -49.05 16.53 -10.51
CA GLY A 829 -49.13 15.13 -10.93
C GLY A 829 -48.90 14.16 -9.77
N ASN A 830 -48.74 14.66 -8.53
CA ASN A 830 -48.63 13.77 -7.37
C ASN A 830 -49.95 13.06 -7.05
N GLN A 831 -49.80 11.83 -6.71
CA GLN A 831 -50.99 11.08 -6.29
C GLN A 831 -50.95 10.76 -4.80
N PHE A 832 -52.14 11.09 -4.12
CA PHE A 832 -52.22 10.88 -2.67
C PHE A 832 -53.21 9.76 -2.37
N GLY A 833 -52.68 8.58 -1.78
CA GLY A 833 -53.43 7.36 -1.48
C GLY A 833 -54.65 7.62 -0.62
N ASN A 834 -55.53 6.65 -0.32
CA ASN A 834 -56.80 6.68 0.40
C ASN A 834 -56.75 7.57 1.65
N PRO A 835 -57.56 8.54 1.79
CA PRO A 835 -57.64 9.53 2.88
C PRO A 835 -57.97 8.88 4.23
N ASP A 836 -58.43 7.58 4.29
CA ASP A 836 -58.81 6.87 5.52
C ASP A 836 -57.58 6.23 6.17
N ILE A 837 -56.38 6.25 5.57
CA ILE A 837 -55.15 5.57 6.03
C ILE A 837 -54.00 6.58 6.07
N SER A 838 -53.83 7.61 5.06
CA SER A 838 -52.90 8.74 5.14
C SER A 838 -53.51 9.90 5.93
N THR A 839 -53.05 10.08 7.21
CA THR A 839 -53.67 11.01 8.17
C THR A 839 -53.37 12.47 7.77
N MET A 840 -52.21 12.69 6.81
CA MET A 840 -51.88 14.07 6.42
C MET A 840 -51.12 14.05 5.09
N ASN A 841 -51.75 14.64 3.96
CA ASN A 841 -51.09 14.70 2.64
C ASN A 841 -50.01 15.77 2.59
N ILE A 842 -50.37 16.95 3.02
CA ILE A 842 -49.38 18.03 3.15
C ILE A 842 -49.55 18.70 4.51
N ASP A 843 -48.44 18.75 5.29
CA ASP A 843 -48.42 19.40 6.61
C ASP A 843 -47.41 20.55 6.62
N ASN A 844 -47.98 21.79 6.54
CA ASN A 844 -47.11 22.97 6.61
C ASN A 844 -47.14 23.58 8.01
N CYS A 845 -46.00 23.41 8.79
CA CYS A 845 -45.95 23.89 10.19
C CYS A 845 -45.36 25.30 10.25
N ASN A 846 -44.99 25.82 9.07
CA ASN A 846 -44.46 27.19 9.00
C ASN A 846 -45.58 28.22 8.81
N ASN A 847 -45.76 29.08 9.87
CA ASN A 847 -46.93 29.98 9.89
C ASN A 847 -46.66 31.26 9.09
N SER A 848 -45.48 31.44 8.56
CA SER A 848 -45.09 32.69 7.86
C SER A 848 -44.86 32.42 6.38
N PHE A 849 -45.02 31.16 5.86
CA PHE A 849 -44.72 30.76 4.49
C PHE A 849 -45.90 29.99 3.89
N GLU A 850 -46.30 30.50 2.69
CA GLU A 850 -47.47 29.88 2.05
C GLU A 850 -47.03 28.90 0.95
N ILE A 851 -47.76 27.72 0.89
CA ILE A 851 -47.55 26.78 -0.21
C ILE A 851 -48.78 26.78 -1.12
N TRP A 852 -48.46 27.19 -2.49
CA TRP A 852 -49.53 27.10 -3.48
C TRP A 852 -49.40 25.78 -4.25
N TYR A 853 -50.41 24.95 -3.96
CA TYR A 853 -50.34 23.61 -4.54
C TYR A 853 -51.38 23.46 -5.64
N TYR A 854 -50.90 23.13 -6.91
CA TYR A 854 -51.80 22.96 -8.06
C TYR A 854 -51.98 21.47 -8.37
N TYR A 855 -53.31 21.08 -8.39
CA TYR A 855 -53.56 19.68 -8.73
C TYR A 855 -54.52 19.60 -9.93
N ASP A 856 -54.37 18.43 -10.66
CA ASP A 856 -55.25 18.19 -11.81
C ASP A 856 -56.67 17.79 -11.36
N LEU A 857 -57.64 18.60 -11.80
CA LEU A 857 -59.03 18.43 -11.37
C LEU A 857 -59.58 17.08 -11.83
N ASN A 858 -59.00 16.58 -12.97
CA ASN A 858 -59.49 15.31 -13.53
C ASN A 858 -58.60 14.13 -13.14
N GLY A 859 -57.54 14.45 -12.37
CA GLY A 859 -56.59 13.40 -11.98
C GLY A 859 -57.06 12.60 -10.78
N TYR A 860 -56.90 11.21 -10.87
CA TYR A 860 -57.27 10.32 -9.76
C TYR A 860 -56.35 10.53 -8.56
N ASN A 861 -56.97 11.05 -7.35
CA ASN A 861 -56.28 11.21 -6.06
C ASN A 861 -55.18 12.27 -6.14
N HIS A 862 -55.32 13.21 -7.01
CA HIS A 862 -54.38 14.33 -7.14
C HIS A 862 -54.66 15.41 -6.11
N ASN A 863 -55.92 15.48 -5.72
CA ASN A 863 -56.30 16.46 -4.69
C ASN A 863 -55.78 16.05 -3.32
N PRO A 864 -54.94 16.82 -2.64
CA PRO A 864 -54.52 16.51 -1.27
C PRO A 864 -55.60 16.83 -0.25
N VAL A 865 -56.49 15.91 -0.03
CA VAL A 865 -57.76 16.10 0.69
C VAL A 865 -57.48 16.33 2.18
N ASN A 866 -56.30 15.84 2.76
CA ASN A 866 -55.98 15.98 4.20
C ASN A 866 -54.81 16.92 4.42
N CYS A 867 -55.00 18.16 4.26
CA CYS A 867 -53.93 19.17 4.38
C CYS A 867 -54.24 20.14 5.51
N ASN A 868 -55.40 19.81 6.23
CA ASN A 868 -55.95 20.80 7.19
C ASN A 868 -56.18 20.14 8.55
N ASN A 869 -55.22 19.74 9.40
CA ASN A 869 -55.72 19.37 10.74
C ASN A 869 -55.15 20.29 11.80
N ILE A 870 -55.81 21.50 12.19
CA ILE A 870 -56.52 21.71 13.47
C ILE A 870 -57.33 23.00 13.37
N ASN A 871 -58.57 22.86 13.01
CA ASN A 871 -59.49 23.85 13.58
C ASN A 871 -58.77 24.80 14.55
N PRO A 872 -58.37 25.89 13.85
CA PRO A 872 -58.89 26.21 12.52
C PRO A 872 -57.83 25.95 11.42
N PRO A 873 -58.28 25.66 10.04
CA PRO A 873 -57.57 25.39 8.79
C PRO A 873 -56.24 26.15 8.71
N ASN A 874 -55.06 25.39 8.56
CA ASN A 874 -53.76 26.01 8.29
C ASN A 874 -53.84 27.06 7.19
N PRO A 875 -54.07 28.40 7.41
CA PRO A 875 -54.20 29.50 6.44
C PRO A 875 -53.00 29.58 5.49
N ASN A 876 -52.02 28.64 5.58
CA ASN A 876 -50.78 28.91 4.85
C ASN A 876 -50.55 27.85 3.76
N ILE A 877 -51.67 27.03 3.47
CA ILE A 877 -51.67 26.15 2.29
C ILE A 877 -52.84 26.54 1.39
N VAL A 878 -52.43 26.88 0.11
CA VAL A 878 -53.46 27.23 -0.87
C VAL A 878 -53.52 26.13 -1.93
N ILE A 879 -54.76 25.45 -1.99
CA ILE A 879 -54.95 24.35 -2.96
C ILE A 879 -55.77 24.87 -4.15
N ASN A 880 -55.17 24.68 -5.41
CA ASN A 880 -55.84 25.18 -6.61
C ASN A 880 -56.01 24.04 -7.63
N SER A 881 -57.26 23.97 -8.07
CA SER A 881 -57.46 22.96 -9.12
C SER A 881 -57.14 23.54 -10.49
N VAL A 882 -56.50 22.80 -11.40
CA VAL A 882 -56.16 23.20 -12.77
C VAL A 882 -56.55 22.07 -13.72
N LEU A 883 -56.68 22.30 -15.07
CA LEU A 883 -57.02 21.30 -16.09
C LEU A 883 -55.75 20.67 -16.67
N GLY A 884 -55.43 19.35 -16.21
CA GLY A 884 -54.26 18.65 -16.78
C GLY A 884 -53.04 18.69 -15.87
N ASN A 885 -52.27 17.82 -16.01
CA ASN A 885 -50.94 17.85 -15.37
C ASN A 885 -49.87 17.38 -16.36
N LYS A 886 -48.49 17.52 -15.98
CA LYS A 886 -47.39 17.21 -16.90
C LYS A 886 -46.74 15.88 -16.55
N CYS A 887 -47.60 15.06 -15.72
CA CYS A 887 -46.99 13.79 -15.31
C CYS A 887 -47.29 12.71 -16.34
N LEU A 888 -46.39 11.97 -16.89
CA LEU A 888 -46.58 10.78 -17.75
C LEU A 888 -46.76 9.53 -16.92
N ALA A 889 -48.09 8.81 -16.72
CA ALA A 889 -48.60 7.59 -16.09
C ALA A 889 -47.51 6.55 -15.87
N SER A 890 -46.25 6.78 -15.38
CA SER A 890 -45.62 5.48 -15.07
C SER A 890 -44.82 5.58 -13.77
N GLY A 891 -45.30 4.91 -12.60
CA GLY A 891 -44.51 4.59 -11.40
C GLY A 891 -44.18 3.11 -11.30
N TYR A 892 -42.92 2.69 -11.02
CA TYR A 892 -42.21 1.41 -10.84
C TYR A 892 -42.43 0.87 -9.42
N ILE A 893 -43.19 -0.41 -9.19
CA ILE A 893 -43.19 -1.17 -7.92
C ILE A 893 -42.54 -2.52 -8.14
N GLY A 894 -41.20 -2.52 -8.38
CA GLY A 894 -40.41 -3.72 -8.05
C GLY A 894 -40.73 -4.89 -8.97
N GLU A 895 -41.92 -5.48 -9.21
CA GLU A 895 -42.04 -6.65 -10.08
C GLU A 895 -43.21 -6.50 -11.06
N ASN A 896 -43.84 -5.29 -11.30
CA ASN A 896 -44.85 -4.86 -12.25
C ASN A 896 -45.09 -3.35 -12.15
N TYR A 897 -45.13 -2.62 -13.30
CA TYR A 897 -45.58 -1.23 -13.50
C TYR A 897 -47.04 -1.06 -13.09
N TYR A 898 -47.35 -0.60 -11.82
CA TYR A 898 -48.78 -0.25 -11.83
C TYR A 898 -49.01 1.00 -12.66
N LEU A 899 -50.05 0.84 -13.39
CA LEU A 899 -50.93 1.82 -14.05
C LEU A 899 -52.07 2.22 -13.13
N THR A 900 -51.94 3.27 -12.22
CA THR A 900 -53.20 3.77 -11.60
C THR A 900 -54.13 4.34 -12.67
N THR A 901 -53.82 3.98 -13.97
CA THR A 901 -54.86 4.25 -14.97
C THR A 901 -54.74 3.30 -16.15
N PRO A 902 -55.90 2.69 -16.71
CA PRO A 902 -55.83 1.86 -17.91
C PRO A 902 -54.69 2.28 -18.84
N ILE A 903 -53.57 1.35 -19.04
CA ILE A 903 -52.63 1.52 -20.17
C ILE A 903 -53.21 2.50 -21.19
N VAL A 904 -52.88 3.76 -20.94
CA VAL A 904 -53.26 4.62 -22.08
C VAL A 904 -52.98 3.89 -23.39
N PRO A 905 -53.99 3.28 -23.98
CA PRO A 905 -53.81 2.66 -25.29
C PRO A 905 -52.87 3.47 -26.20
N ILE A 906 -52.01 2.70 -26.82
CA ILE A 906 -51.01 3.28 -27.72
C ILE A 906 -51.64 4.43 -28.52
N SER A 907 -52.96 4.34 -28.75
CA SER A 907 -53.66 5.41 -29.49
C SER A 907 -53.76 6.69 -28.66
N GLU A 908 -53.85 6.56 -27.41
CA GLU A 908 -53.91 7.71 -26.48
C GLU A 908 -52.52 8.29 -26.22
N LEU A 909 -51.48 7.47 -26.15
CA LEU A 909 -50.08 7.92 -26.05
C LEU A 909 -49.66 8.65 -27.32
N ASN A 910 -50.21 8.13 -28.41
CA ASN A 910 -49.98 8.83 -29.69
C ASN A 910 -50.62 10.21 -29.70
N ASP A 911 -51.81 10.29 -29.18
CA ASP A 911 -52.49 11.60 -29.10
C ASP A 911 -51.75 12.54 -28.15
N MET A 912 -51.20 11.95 -27.17
CA MET A 912 -50.45 12.74 -26.17
C MET A 912 -49.12 13.22 -26.77
N TYR A 913 -48.44 12.28 -27.39
CA TYR A 913 -47.17 12.64 -28.04
C TYR A 913 -47.39 13.76 -29.05
N LEU A 914 -48.44 13.63 -29.86
CA LEU A 914 -48.72 14.64 -30.89
C LEU A 914 -49.09 15.98 -30.27
N ASN A 915 -49.78 15.89 -29.16
CA ASN A 915 -50.16 17.13 -28.47
C ASN A 915 -48.95 17.82 -27.85
N VAL A 916 -48.07 16.99 -27.17
CA VAL A 916 -46.91 17.56 -26.47
C VAL A 916 -45.87 18.02 -27.50
N ILE A 917 -45.68 17.20 -28.53
CA ILE A 917 -44.67 17.54 -29.55
C ILE A 917 -45.14 18.77 -30.33
N ASN A 918 -46.50 18.90 -30.58
CA ASN A 918 -47.05 20.10 -31.23
C ASN A 918 -46.86 21.34 -30.36
N GLU A 919 -47.04 21.09 -29.09
CA GLU A 919 -46.82 22.20 -28.12
C GLU A 919 -45.34 22.55 -28.05
N TYR A 920 -44.53 21.47 -27.92
CA TYR A 920 -43.07 21.68 -27.92
C TYR A 920 -42.62 22.45 -29.15
N ASN A 921 -43.22 22.08 -30.30
CA ASN A 921 -42.81 22.70 -31.57
C ASN A 921 -43.32 24.12 -31.69
N ILE A 922 -44.61 24.40 -31.28
CA ILE A 922 -45.20 25.74 -31.29
C ILE A 922 -44.42 26.66 -30.34
N LEU A 923 -44.17 26.05 -29.10
CA LEU A 923 -43.43 26.85 -28.09
C LEU A 923 -41.98 27.07 -28.52
N LYS A 924 -41.44 25.95 -29.01
CA LYS A 924 -40.06 26.03 -29.54
C LYS A 924 -39.98 27.08 -30.64
N ALA A 925 -41.00 27.13 -31.62
CA ALA A 925 -41.11 28.13 -32.70
C ALA A 925 -41.34 29.53 -32.15
N GLU A 926 -42.12 29.66 -31.17
CA GLU A 926 -42.39 30.94 -30.49
C GLU A 926 -41.16 31.43 -29.72
N TYR A 927 -40.58 30.37 -28.99
CA TYR A 927 -39.34 30.67 -28.25
C TYR A 927 -38.24 31.13 -29.20
N ILE A 928 -38.17 30.44 -30.32
CA ILE A 928 -37.14 30.76 -31.32
C ILE A 928 -37.49 32.07 -32.01
N ASN A 929 -38.79 32.43 -32.37
CA ASN A 929 -39.29 33.67 -32.96
C ASN A 929 -39.09 34.87 -32.04
N MET A 930 -39.19 34.65 -30.76
CA MET A 930 -39.16 35.75 -29.77
C MET A 930 -37.74 35.97 -29.26
N TYR A 931 -36.88 34.83 -29.22
CA TYR A 931 -35.62 35.01 -28.46
C TYR A 931 -34.44 34.42 -29.24
N GLY A 932 -34.73 33.89 -30.45
CA GLY A 932 -33.72 33.34 -31.34
C GLY A 932 -33.20 31.96 -30.89
N SER A 933 -32.27 31.07 -31.35
CA SER A 933 -31.78 29.68 -31.14
C SER A 933 -30.70 29.67 -30.07
N ILE A 934 -30.47 30.81 -29.25
CA ILE A 934 -29.33 30.94 -28.36
C ILE A 934 -29.60 30.19 -27.05
N ASN A 935 -28.62 29.30 -26.47
CA ASN A 935 -28.45 28.51 -25.25
C ASN A 935 -28.28 29.40 -24.02
N ILE A 936 -29.10 29.43 -23.16
CA ILE A 936 -29.31 30.25 -21.96
C ILE A 936 -28.08 30.18 -21.05
N VAL A 937 -27.16 29.10 -21.13
CA VAL A 937 -25.88 28.90 -20.45
C VAL A 937 -24.82 29.83 -21.04
N ASP A 938 -24.97 30.37 -22.22
CA ASP A 938 -24.05 31.29 -22.92
C ASP A 938 -24.40 32.75 -22.65
N ILE A 939 -25.58 33.08 -22.12
CA ILE A 939 -26.09 34.41 -21.72
C ILE A 939 -25.76 34.68 -20.26
N VAL A 940 -25.72 33.59 -19.44
CA VAL A 940 -25.40 33.68 -18.00
C VAL A 940 -23.89 33.73 -17.81
N ASN A 941 -23.04 33.22 -18.75
CA ASN A 941 -21.57 33.15 -18.71
C ASN A 941 -20.92 34.36 -19.35
N SER A 942 -21.61 35.25 -20.19
CA SER A 942 -21.00 36.38 -20.89
C SER A 942 -21.47 37.71 -20.30
N GLN A 943 -22.52 37.81 -19.36
CA GLN A 943 -23.02 39.13 -18.99
C GLN A 943 -23.37 39.18 -17.51
N GLY A 944 -22.83 38.14 -16.60
CA GLY A 944 -23.32 38.18 -15.22
C GLY A 944 -24.69 38.81 -15.08
N LEU A 945 -25.55 38.39 -14.00
CA LEU A 945 -26.99 38.72 -13.89
C LEU A 945 -27.19 40.23 -13.80
N PRO A 946 -27.75 41.05 -14.85
CA PRO A 946 -28.12 42.41 -14.42
C PRO A 946 -29.63 42.56 -14.23
N ASP A 947 -30.10 43.16 -13.17
CA ASP A 947 -31.36 43.78 -12.72
C ASP A 947 -32.07 44.50 -13.87
N ILE A 948 -32.49 43.90 -15.02
CA ILE A 948 -33.29 44.73 -15.94
C ILE A 948 -34.63 44.06 -16.16
N GLN A 949 -35.88 44.52 -16.08
CA GLN A 949 -37.29 44.40 -16.46
C GLN A 949 -37.46 43.99 -17.92
N GLY A 950 -37.67 42.52 -18.11
CA GLY A 950 -38.14 41.91 -19.36
C GLY A 950 -37.50 40.56 -19.63
N LEU A 951 -36.52 39.75 -18.75
CA LEU A 951 -35.84 38.45 -18.82
C LEU A 951 -36.66 37.37 -18.13
N ASN A 952 -37.92 37.47 -17.67
CA ASN A 952 -38.80 36.57 -16.91
C ASN A 952 -39.66 35.70 -17.84
N PRO A 953 -39.98 35.98 -19.20
CA PRO A 953 -40.80 35.13 -20.07
C PRO A 953 -39.95 34.15 -20.89
N GLN A 954 -38.58 34.59 -21.04
CA GLN A 954 -37.67 33.75 -21.82
C GLN A 954 -37.22 32.52 -21.01
N PHE A 955 -36.88 32.61 -19.65
CA PHE A 955 -36.48 31.53 -18.76
C PHE A 955 -37.65 30.57 -18.50
N ASP A 956 -38.87 31.08 -18.50
CA ASP A 956 -40.09 30.30 -18.30
C ASP A 956 -40.42 29.50 -19.55
N MET A 957 -40.16 30.05 -20.69
CA MET A 957 -40.41 29.36 -21.96
C MET A 957 -39.38 28.26 -22.20
N TYR A 958 -38.12 28.57 -21.70
CA TYR A 958 -37.05 27.59 -21.82
C TYR A 958 -37.25 26.44 -20.83
N ALA A 959 -37.44 26.71 -19.59
CA ALA A 959 -37.81 25.70 -18.58
C ALA A 959 -38.99 24.85 -19.04
N LYS A 960 -39.85 25.48 -19.77
CA LYS A 960 -41.02 24.78 -20.31
C LYS A 960 -40.64 23.91 -21.51
N LEU A 961 -39.78 24.35 -22.33
CA LEU A 961 -39.28 23.55 -23.45
C LEU A 961 -38.53 22.31 -22.96
N THR A 962 -37.71 22.53 -21.88
CA THR A 962 -36.99 21.41 -21.25
C THR A 962 -37.95 20.43 -20.58
N ASP A 963 -39.02 20.95 -20.05
CA ASP A 963 -40.05 20.11 -19.43
C ASP A 963 -40.83 19.33 -20.48
N LEU A 964 -41.09 20.00 -21.68
CA LEU A 964 -41.86 19.37 -22.76
C LEU A 964 -41.02 18.28 -23.44
N LYS A 965 -39.71 18.59 -23.50
CA LYS A 965 -38.81 17.58 -24.06
C LYS A 965 -38.67 16.37 -23.13
N ASP A 966 -38.57 16.60 -21.89
CA ASP A 966 -38.56 15.53 -20.89
C ASP A 966 -39.86 14.73 -20.90
N SER A 967 -40.95 15.40 -21.20
CA SER A 967 -42.26 14.76 -21.29
C SER A 967 -42.37 13.89 -22.54
N LEU A 968 -41.77 14.37 -23.67
CA LEU A 968 -41.73 13.59 -24.92
C LEU A 968 -40.90 12.32 -24.75
N THR A 969 -39.82 12.49 -23.96
CA THR A 969 -38.95 11.36 -23.70
C THR A 969 -39.65 10.31 -22.82
N ILE A 970 -40.42 10.72 -21.95
CA ILE A 970 -41.16 9.84 -21.03
C ILE A 970 -42.32 9.16 -21.77
N ILE A 971 -42.99 9.92 -22.73
CA ILE A 971 -44.10 9.37 -23.52
C ILE A 971 -43.57 8.27 -24.46
N CYS A 972 -42.46 8.56 -25.01
CA CYS A 972 -41.84 7.58 -25.90
C CYS A 972 -41.40 6.33 -25.14
N GLN A 973 -40.91 6.54 -23.91
CA GLN A 973 -40.48 5.42 -23.09
C GLN A 973 -41.67 4.57 -22.64
N ASN A 974 -42.75 5.18 -22.37
CA ASN A 974 -43.98 4.50 -21.95
C ASN A 974 -44.62 3.75 -23.12
N ALA A 975 -44.57 4.34 -24.36
CA ALA A 975 -45.12 3.71 -25.57
C ALA A 975 -44.31 2.47 -25.97
N LEU A 976 -43.04 2.63 -25.81
CA LEU A 976 -42.17 1.49 -26.15
C LEU A 976 -42.30 0.36 -25.14
N GLN A 977 -42.54 0.72 -23.94
CA GLN A 977 -42.80 -0.26 -22.88
C GLN A 977 -44.14 -0.96 -23.07
N PHE A 978 -45.17 -0.18 -23.43
CA PHE A 978 -46.49 -0.77 -23.71
C PHE A 978 -46.41 -1.78 -24.86
N LEU A 979 -45.72 -1.49 -25.90
CA LEU A 979 -45.64 -2.33 -27.10
C LEU A 979 -44.81 -3.58 -26.83
N LEU A 980 -43.94 -3.49 -25.89
CA LEU A 980 -43.06 -4.64 -25.60
C LEU A 980 -43.73 -5.61 -24.64
N THR A 981 -44.86 -5.26 -23.98
CA THR A 981 -45.59 -6.08 -23.02
C THR A 981 -46.71 -6.85 -23.71
N ASN A 982 -46.94 -6.63 -25.15
CA ASN A 982 -47.97 -7.33 -25.92
C ASN A 982 -47.50 -8.72 -26.33
N GLU A 983 -48.45 -9.74 -26.26
CA GLU A 983 -48.19 -11.15 -26.59
C GLU A 983 -47.57 -11.29 -27.97
N GLU A 984 -47.89 -10.31 -28.92
CA GLU A 984 -47.27 -10.20 -30.24
C GLU A 984 -46.90 -8.75 -30.55
N LEU A 985 -45.57 -8.51 -30.68
CA LEU A 985 -45.06 -7.15 -30.89
C LEU A 985 -45.47 -6.62 -32.27
N ASN A 986 -46.36 -5.61 -32.32
CA ASN A 986 -46.61 -4.87 -33.57
C ASN A 986 -45.39 -4.04 -33.98
N LYS A 987 -44.57 -4.54 -34.75
CA LYS A 987 -43.21 -4.08 -35.07
C LYS A 987 -43.25 -2.75 -35.82
N SER A 988 -44.23 -2.52 -36.65
CA SER A 988 -44.41 -1.24 -37.36
C SER A 988 -44.69 -0.10 -36.37
N GLU A 989 -45.52 -0.38 -35.42
CA GLU A 989 -45.85 0.61 -34.38
C GLU A 989 -44.71 0.78 -33.38
N TYR A 990 -43.96 -0.22 -33.09
CA TYR A 990 -42.75 -0.23 -32.25
C TYR A 990 -41.63 0.57 -32.90
N ASN A 991 -41.44 0.40 -34.24
CA ASN A 991 -40.42 1.16 -34.97
C ASN A 991 -40.78 2.64 -35.08
N THR A 992 -41.97 2.89 -35.16
CA THR A 992 -42.47 4.27 -35.22
C THR A 992 -42.20 5.01 -33.91
N TRP A 993 -42.33 4.35 -32.78
CA TRP A 993 -42.14 4.99 -31.47
C TRP A 993 -40.65 5.06 -31.12
N LEU A 994 -39.90 4.11 -31.72
CA LEU A 994 -38.44 4.19 -31.59
C LEU A 994 -37.89 5.37 -32.38
N TYR A 995 -38.48 5.54 -33.48
CA TYR A 995 -38.11 6.70 -34.31
C TYR A 995 -38.48 8.00 -33.63
N ARG A 996 -39.44 8.08 -32.81
CA ARG A 996 -39.97 9.27 -32.13
C ARG A 996 -39.10 9.65 -30.93
N CYS A 997 -38.29 8.74 -30.44
CA CYS A 997 -37.42 8.93 -29.26
C CYS A 997 -36.28 9.88 -29.58
N GLU A 998 -35.98 9.92 -30.95
CA GLU A 998 -35.01 10.85 -31.55
C GLU A 998 -33.71 10.87 -30.75
N THR A 999 -33.23 9.69 -30.31
CA THR A 999 -31.91 9.51 -29.68
C THR A 999 -31.07 8.54 -30.50
N ILE A 1000 -29.82 8.78 -30.44
CA ILE A 1000 -28.88 7.96 -31.22
C ILE A 1000 -29.02 6.49 -30.82
N ASP A 1001 -29.43 6.09 -29.60
CA ASP A 1001 -29.62 4.72 -29.10
C ASP A 1001 -30.90 4.10 -29.67
N ALA A 1002 -31.91 4.83 -29.80
CA ALA A 1002 -33.18 4.38 -30.37
C ALA A 1002 -33.03 4.11 -31.87
N ASP A 1003 -32.10 4.83 -32.51
CA ASP A 1003 -31.85 4.65 -33.94
C ASP A 1003 -31.00 3.40 -34.20
N TYR A 1004 -30.12 3.06 -33.17
CA TYR A 1004 -29.40 1.78 -33.28
C TYR A 1004 -30.33 0.59 -33.06
N VAL A 1005 -31.27 0.74 -32.18
CA VAL A 1005 -32.26 -0.32 -31.91
C VAL A 1005 -33.24 -0.41 -33.08
N LEU A 1006 -33.52 0.70 -33.67
CA LEU A 1006 -34.40 0.74 -34.86
C LEU A 1006 -33.70 0.07 -36.05
N ALA A 1007 -32.44 0.26 -36.15
CA ALA A 1007 -31.66 -0.41 -37.19
C ALA A 1007 -31.62 -1.92 -36.98
N GLU A 1008 -31.56 -2.39 -35.84
CA GLU A 1008 -31.56 -3.83 -35.51
C GLU A 1008 -32.93 -4.44 -35.79
N SER A 1009 -33.96 -3.66 -35.40
CA SER A 1009 -35.34 -4.13 -35.66
C SER A 1009 -35.57 -4.35 -37.16
N TYR A 1010 -35.06 -3.44 -38.10
CA TYR A 1010 -35.19 -3.61 -39.56
C TYR A 1010 -34.33 -4.78 -40.05
N LEU A 1011 -33.22 -5.01 -39.35
CA LEU A 1011 -32.43 -6.20 -39.68
C LEU A 1011 -33.22 -7.49 -39.39
N ASN A 1012 -33.88 -7.59 -38.35
CA ASN A 1012 -34.65 -8.78 -37.96
C ASN A 1012 -35.82 -9.01 -38.91
N GLU A 1013 -36.13 -7.93 -39.73
CA GLU A 1013 -37.22 -8.05 -40.71
C GLU A 1013 -36.65 -8.36 -42.10
N GLY A 1014 -35.39 -8.59 -42.14
CA GLY A 1014 -34.70 -8.88 -43.40
C GLY A 1014 -34.58 -7.68 -44.32
N ASN A 1015 -34.87 -6.40 -43.81
CA ASN A 1015 -34.81 -5.15 -44.60
C ASN A 1015 -33.49 -4.42 -44.37
N ILE A 1016 -32.48 -4.82 -45.08
CA ILE A 1016 -31.08 -4.40 -44.86
C ILE A 1016 -30.88 -2.97 -45.40
N THR A 1017 -31.72 -2.65 -46.45
CA THR A 1017 -31.65 -1.31 -47.05
C THR A 1017 -32.09 -0.24 -46.06
N GLN A 1018 -33.10 -0.51 -45.23
CA GLN A 1018 -33.62 0.45 -44.24
C GLN A 1018 -32.73 0.47 -42.99
N MET A 1019 -32.14 -0.64 -42.61
CA MET A 1019 -31.15 -0.71 -41.53
C MET A 1019 -29.94 0.16 -41.83
N ASN A 1020 -29.40 0.06 -43.11
CA ASN A 1020 -28.20 0.84 -43.48
C ASN A 1020 -28.54 2.32 -43.66
N THR A 1021 -29.75 2.54 -44.11
CA THR A 1021 -30.23 3.93 -44.27
C THR A 1021 -30.33 4.63 -42.92
N ILE A 1022 -30.79 3.91 -41.83
CA ILE A 1022 -30.89 4.48 -40.47
C ILE A 1022 -29.49 4.70 -39.89
N LEU A 1023 -28.56 3.75 -40.07
CA LEU A 1023 -27.19 3.84 -39.53
C LEU A 1023 -26.37 4.89 -40.27
N ASP A 1024 -26.70 5.13 -41.64
CA ASP A 1024 -26.00 6.15 -42.43
C ASP A 1024 -26.51 7.55 -42.10
N ASP A 1025 -27.71 7.53 -41.55
CA ASP A 1025 -28.40 8.80 -41.28
C ASP A 1025 -28.07 9.31 -39.87
N ILE A 1026 -27.42 8.49 -38.96
CA ILE A 1026 -27.13 8.81 -37.55
C ILE A 1026 -26.09 9.92 -37.45
N PRO A 1027 -25.04 9.96 -38.31
CA PRO A 1027 -24.08 11.07 -38.24
C PRO A 1027 -24.69 12.39 -38.69
N ASN A 1028 -25.78 12.22 -39.50
CA ASN A 1028 -26.54 13.39 -39.99
C ASN A 1028 -27.58 13.86 -38.98
N LYS A 1029 -28.09 12.96 -38.21
CA LYS A 1029 -29.12 13.28 -37.20
C LYS A 1029 -28.47 13.70 -35.89
N TYR A 1030 -27.14 13.24 -35.64
CA TYR A 1030 -26.43 13.50 -34.39
C TYR A 1030 -24.97 13.85 -34.68
N PRO A 1031 -24.72 15.11 -34.97
CA PRO A 1031 -23.49 15.63 -35.57
C PRO A 1031 -22.28 15.48 -34.65
N ASN A 1032 -22.42 15.08 -33.22
CA ASN A 1032 -21.31 14.85 -32.28
C ASN A 1032 -21.14 13.35 -31.99
N CYS A 1033 -21.80 12.56 -32.80
CA CYS A 1033 -21.76 11.11 -32.59
C CYS A 1033 -20.40 10.54 -33.01
N ASP A 1034 -19.97 9.51 -32.32
CA ASP A 1034 -18.68 8.86 -32.58
C ASP A 1034 -18.73 8.05 -33.89
N LEU A 1035 -18.07 8.65 -34.90
CA LEU A 1035 -18.20 8.11 -36.26
C LEU A 1035 -17.58 6.72 -36.36
N ALA A 1036 -16.57 6.53 -35.45
CA ALA A 1036 -15.91 5.23 -35.40
C ALA A 1036 -16.82 4.17 -34.76
N GLU A 1037 -17.50 4.59 -33.77
CA GLU A 1037 -18.47 3.72 -33.07
C GLU A 1037 -19.64 3.36 -33.99
N ASN A 1038 -20.14 4.23 -34.81
CA ASN A 1038 -21.25 4.00 -35.75
C ASN A 1038 -20.83 3.07 -36.89
N GLU A 1039 -19.56 3.20 -37.31
CA GLU A 1039 -19.03 2.32 -38.36
C GLU A 1039 -18.79 0.90 -37.83
N GLN A 1040 -18.37 0.81 -36.56
CA GLN A 1040 -18.14 -0.49 -35.93
C GLN A 1040 -19.46 -1.20 -35.63
N TYR A 1041 -20.43 -0.50 -35.23
CA TYR A 1041 -21.78 -1.03 -34.98
C TYR A 1041 -22.43 -1.49 -36.28
N LYS A 1042 -22.16 -0.77 -37.36
CA LYS A 1042 -22.60 -1.17 -38.70
C LYS A 1042 -21.92 -2.48 -39.14
N ILE A 1043 -20.71 -2.60 -38.78
CA ILE A 1043 -19.96 -3.83 -39.08
C ILE A 1043 -20.58 -5.02 -38.34
N CYS A 1044 -20.98 -4.85 -37.02
CA CYS A 1044 -21.60 -5.90 -36.21
C CYS A 1044 -22.97 -6.31 -36.78
N LEU A 1045 -23.78 -5.44 -37.30
CA LEU A 1045 -25.14 -5.73 -37.79
C LEU A 1045 -25.08 -6.33 -39.19
N ASN A 1046 -24.10 -5.96 -39.99
CA ASN A 1046 -23.91 -6.57 -41.30
C ASN A 1046 -23.44 -8.03 -41.19
N TYR A 1047 -22.55 -8.32 -40.12
CA TYR A 1047 -22.19 -9.71 -39.85
C TYR A 1047 -23.41 -10.52 -39.41
N LEU A 1048 -24.21 -9.95 -38.58
CA LEU A 1048 -25.42 -10.61 -38.08
C LEU A 1048 -26.41 -10.87 -39.21
N TYR A 1049 -26.51 -9.99 -40.21
CA TYR A 1049 -27.40 -10.18 -41.35
C TYR A 1049 -26.89 -11.29 -42.27
N GLN A 1050 -25.60 -11.28 -42.56
CA GLN A 1050 -24.97 -12.33 -43.38
C GLN A 1050 -25.14 -13.71 -42.73
N TRP A 1051 -24.99 -13.78 -41.43
CA TRP A 1051 -25.04 -15.06 -40.74
C TRP A 1051 -26.47 -15.56 -40.62
N ASP A 1052 -27.38 -14.69 -40.44
CA ASP A 1052 -28.80 -15.04 -40.23
C ASP A 1052 -29.47 -15.44 -41.54
N ASN A 1053 -28.89 -15.14 -42.88
CA ASN A 1053 -29.54 -15.38 -44.18
C ASN A 1053 -28.79 -16.46 -44.98
N THR A 1054 -27.89 -17.18 -44.39
CA THR A 1054 -27.14 -18.30 -44.96
C THR A 1054 -27.55 -19.60 -44.26
N ASN A 1055 -27.90 -20.63 -45.03
CA ASN A 1055 -28.19 -21.97 -44.51
C ASN A 1055 -27.16 -22.43 -43.48
N ILE A 1056 -27.61 -22.77 -42.27
CA ILE A 1056 -26.78 -23.06 -41.09
C ILE A 1056 -25.73 -24.14 -41.42
N ASP A 1057 -26.03 -25.00 -42.62
CA ASP A 1057 -25.12 -26.10 -42.97
C ASP A 1057 -24.05 -25.63 -43.96
N SER A 1058 -24.15 -24.32 -44.34
CA SER A 1058 -23.18 -23.78 -45.31
C SER A 1058 -22.61 -22.46 -44.83
N LEU A 1059 -23.01 -22.03 -43.53
CA LEU A 1059 -22.57 -20.74 -42.98
C LEU A 1059 -21.14 -20.84 -42.45
N ILE A 1060 -20.22 -20.17 -43.22
CA ILE A 1060 -18.82 -20.18 -42.76
C ILE A 1060 -18.49 -18.83 -42.11
N ILE A 1061 -18.37 -18.79 -40.62
CA ILE A 1061 -17.94 -17.58 -39.91
C ILE A 1061 -16.42 -17.50 -39.92
N THR A 1062 -15.93 -16.54 -40.67
CA THR A 1062 -14.48 -16.47 -40.89
C THR A 1062 -13.76 -15.90 -39.66
N GLN A 1063 -12.55 -16.42 -39.42
CA GLN A 1063 -11.70 -15.93 -38.32
C GLN A 1063 -11.48 -14.42 -38.41
N GLU A 1064 -11.51 -13.84 -39.54
CA GLU A 1064 -11.44 -12.39 -39.76
C GLU A 1064 -12.67 -11.67 -39.22
N SER A 1065 -13.91 -12.30 -39.13
CA SER A 1065 -15.16 -11.72 -38.59
C SER A 1065 -15.21 -11.84 -37.07
N ILE A 1066 -14.58 -12.82 -36.48
CA ILE A 1066 -14.46 -13.05 -35.02
C ILE A 1066 -13.39 -12.13 -34.45
N ASP A 1067 -12.27 -11.87 -35.26
CA ASP A 1067 -11.20 -10.94 -34.84
C ASP A 1067 -11.67 -9.50 -34.92
N SER A 1068 -12.42 -9.25 -35.94
CA SER A 1068 -13.05 -7.93 -36.08
C SER A 1068 -14.08 -7.67 -34.98
N LEU A 1069 -14.89 -8.75 -34.35
CA LEU A 1069 -15.90 -8.64 -33.29
C LEU A 1069 -15.26 -8.62 -31.90
N GLU A 1070 -14.09 -9.24 -31.88
CA GLU A 1070 -13.31 -9.21 -30.63
C GLU A 1070 -12.56 -7.89 -30.48
N LEU A 1071 -12.02 -7.32 -31.75
CA LEU A 1071 -11.39 -5.99 -31.77
C LEU A 1071 -12.41 -4.89 -31.46
N ILE A 1072 -13.59 -5.08 -32.00
CA ILE A 1072 -14.66 -4.12 -31.71
C ILE A 1072 -15.17 -4.31 -30.29
N ALA A 1073 -15.19 -5.69 -29.71
CA ALA A 1073 -15.64 -6.08 -28.37
C ALA A 1073 -14.64 -5.62 -27.30
N SER A 1074 -13.36 -5.20 -27.72
CA SER A 1074 -12.27 -4.77 -26.83
C SER A 1074 -12.37 -3.28 -26.52
N GLY A 1075 -13.28 -2.65 -27.17
CA GLY A 1075 -13.55 -1.24 -26.91
C GLY A 1075 -14.64 -1.02 -25.88
N SER A 1076 -15.16 0.11 -25.25
CA SER A 1076 -16.09 0.35 -24.14
C SER A 1076 -17.34 1.09 -24.62
N ASN A 1077 -17.53 1.05 -26.03
CA ASN A 1077 -18.67 1.80 -26.58
C ASN A 1077 -19.80 0.85 -27.01
N ARG A 1078 -20.88 1.22 -27.46
CA ARG A 1078 -22.10 0.45 -27.79
C ARG A 1078 -21.80 -0.69 -28.76
N ALA A 1079 -21.06 -0.56 -29.78
CA ALA A 1079 -20.63 -1.55 -30.80
C ALA A 1079 -19.84 -2.68 -30.16
N SER A 1080 -19.17 -2.24 -28.97
CA SER A 1080 -18.39 -3.27 -28.26
C SER A 1080 -19.30 -4.22 -27.48
N LEU A 1081 -20.40 -3.66 -26.90
CA LEU A 1081 -21.41 -4.46 -26.18
C LEU A 1081 -22.20 -5.35 -27.13
N LYS A 1082 -22.56 -4.92 -28.28
CA LYS A 1082 -23.22 -5.71 -29.33
C LYS A 1082 -22.30 -6.82 -29.85
N ALA A 1083 -21.10 -6.52 -30.06
CA ALA A 1083 -20.08 -7.50 -30.43
C ALA A 1083 -19.86 -8.54 -29.33
N GLU A 1084 -20.00 -8.09 -27.95
CA GLU A 1084 -19.88 -8.99 -26.79
C GLU A 1084 -21.13 -9.89 -26.68
N ALA A 1085 -22.26 -9.25 -26.89
CA ALA A 1085 -23.53 -10.00 -26.92
C ALA A 1085 -23.51 -11.04 -28.04
N MET A 1086 -23.08 -10.71 -29.22
CA MET A 1086 -22.88 -11.64 -30.34
C MET A 1086 -21.87 -12.73 -29.98
N LEU A 1087 -21.02 -12.40 -29.01
CA LEU A 1087 -20.01 -13.36 -28.52
C LEU A 1087 -20.57 -14.23 -27.39
N ARG A 1088 -21.39 -13.66 -26.57
CA ARG A 1088 -22.06 -14.37 -25.48
C ARG A 1088 -23.07 -15.39 -26.02
N LYS A 1089 -23.89 -15.03 -27.03
CA LYS A 1089 -24.73 -16.00 -27.73
C LYS A 1089 -23.90 -17.15 -28.31
N LEU A 1090 -22.92 -16.81 -28.30
CA LEU A 1090 -21.96 -17.89 -28.55
C LEU A 1090 -21.55 -18.58 -27.26
N GLY A 1091 -22.53 -18.23 -25.80
CA GLY A 1091 -22.41 -18.99 -24.55
C GLY A 1091 -21.54 -18.32 -23.50
N LYS A 1092 -22.30 -16.93 -22.96
CA LYS A 1092 -21.51 -16.39 -21.84
C LYS A 1092 -22.43 -15.65 -20.88
N PHE A 1093 -23.35 -16.11 -19.20
CA PHE A 1093 -24.54 -15.67 -18.45
C PHE A 1093 -24.16 -15.22 -17.05
N ILE A 1094 -25.95 -14.38 -15.92
CA ILE A 1094 -27.32 -14.39 -15.37
C ILE A 1094 -27.29 -13.86 -13.94
N MET A 1095 -28.63 -13.34 -13.15
CA MET A 1095 -29.69 -12.82 -12.28
C MET A 1095 -29.80 -13.62 -10.99
N PRO A 1096 -31.22 -13.16 -9.92
CA PRO A 1096 -32.13 -12.26 -9.18
C PRO A 1096 -32.56 -12.87 -7.84
N TYR A 1097 -33.57 -12.05 -6.85
CA TYR A 1097 -34.78 -11.50 -6.23
C TYR A 1097 -34.90 -11.96 -4.79
N TRP A 1098 -35.88 -11.23 -3.80
CA TRP A 1098 -37.07 -10.68 -3.14
C TRP A 1098 -36.97 -10.85 -1.63
N GLU A 1099 -37.93 -10.12 -0.56
CA GLU A 1099 -38.39 -9.77 0.79
C GLU A 1099 -39.90 -10.02 0.92
N PRO A 1100 -40.44 -9.54 2.61
CA PRO A 1100 -41.59 -8.75 3.09
C PRO A 1100 -41.30 -8.07 4.43
N ASP A 1101 -42.31 -6.73 5.10
CA ASP A 1101 -43.29 -5.84 5.74
C ASP A 1101 -42.78 -5.37 7.10
N ARG A 1102 -43.17 -3.78 7.92
CA ARG A 1102 -42.47 -2.56 8.33
C ARG A 1102 -43.44 -1.62 9.06
N CYS A 1103 -43.78 -1.64 10.36
CA CYS A 1103 -43.50 -0.50 11.23
C CYS A 1103 -44.54 -0.43 12.35
N ASP A 1104 -43.97 -0.17 13.88
CA ASP A 1104 -44.43 0.29 15.20
C ASP A 1104 -43.57 1.46 15.70
N TRP A 1105 -44.02 2.80 15.90
CA TRP A 1105 -43.40 3.99 16.49
C TRP A 1105 -43.76 4.10 17.97
N VAL A 1106 -42.69 4.37 19.04
CA VAL A 1106 -42.69 4.94 20.40
C VAL A 1106 -42.02 6.31 20.37
N VAL A 1107 -42.71 7.46 20.60
CA VAL A 1107 -42.56 8.88 20.97
C VAL A 1107 -41.82 8.99 22.32
N VAL A 1108 -40.48 9.29 22.47
CA VAL A 1108 -39.82 9.70 23.71
C VAL A 1108 -39.67 11.21 23.73
N THR A 1109 -40.46 12.00 24.52
CA THR A 1109 -40.45 13.26 25.27
C THR A 1109 -39.07 13.54 25.87
N ASN A 1110 -38.42 14.61 25.38
CA ASN A 1110 -37.38 15.60 25.68
C ASN A 1110 -37.06 15.67 27.17
N PRO A 1111 -35.75 15.52 27.77
CA PRO A 1111 -35.49 16.32 28.98
C PRO A 1111 -34.62 17.55 28.67
N SER A 1112 -35.20 18.85 28.81
CA SER A 1112 -34.98 20.17 29.47
C SER A 1112 -33.57 20.67 29.22
N LEU A 1113 -33.37 21.72 28.38
CA LEU A 1113 -32.88 23.08 28.19
C LEU A 1113 -32.12 23.58 29.41
N GLU A 1114 -30.69 23.52 29.38
CA GLU A 1114 -29.90 24.70 29.80
C GLU A 1114 -28.52 24.65 29.14
N ASN A 1115 -28.34 25.41 27.96
CA ASN A 1115 -27.44 26.54 27.70
C ASN A 1115 -27.15 26.66 26.21
N LYS A 1116 -27.96 27.41 25.46
CA LYS A 1116 -28.02 28.53 24.50
C LYS A 1116 -26.63 29.02 24.13
N ASN A 1117 -26.13 28.50 22.84
CA ASN A 1117 -25.66 29.42 21.79
C ASN A 1117 -25.38 28.66 20.49
N GLU A 1118 -26.43 28.46 19.78
CA GLU A 1118 -26.14 28.68 18.35
C GLU A 1118 -27.37 28.37 17.50
N THR A 1119 -28.21 29.34 17.29
CA THR A 1119 -29.21 30.05 16.50
C THR A 1119 -29.45 29.37 15.16
N PHE A 1120 -30.29 28.40 14.98
CA PHE A 1120 -31.33 27.93 14.07
C PHE A 1120 -32.55 28.85 14.10
N ILE A 1121 -32.89 29.46 13.00
CA ILE A 1121 -34.22 29.32 12.37
C ILE A 1121 -34.49 30.53 11.50
N LYS A 1122 -34.80 30.38 10.11
CA LYS A 1122 -36.12 30.19 9.49
C LYS A 1122 -36.29 31.09 8.28
N GLU A 1123 -36.47 30.52 7.05
CA GLU A 1123 -37.64 30.27 6.21
C GLU A 1123 -37.70 31.31 5.07
N THR A 1124 -37.78 31.01 3.66
CA THR A 1124 -38.87 30.79 2.72
C THR A 1124 -38.68 31.65 1.48
N LYS A 1125 -38.74 31.10 0.11
CA LYS A 1125 -39.75 31.19 -0.97
C LYS A 1125 -39.12 31.70 -2.25
N ILE A 1126 -38.98 30.78 -3.31
CA ILE A 1126 -39.16 30.52 -4.74
C ILE A 1126 -39.60 31.79 -5.48
N GLY A 1127 -38.92 32.04 -6.77
CA GLY A 1127 -39.57 32.18 -8.09
C GLY A 1127 -38.59 32.39 -9.21
N LEU A 1128 -38.44 31.45 -10.39
CA LEU A 1128 -38.38 30.99 -11.78
C LEU A 1128 -38.21 32.16 -12.75
N ILE A 1129 -37.45 32.08 -14.09
CA ILE A 1129 -37.63 31.49 -15.42
C ILE A 1129 -36.68 32.17 -16.40
N GLN A 1130 -36.21 31.58 -17.84
CA GLN A 1130 -36.10 31.19 -19.25
C GLN A 1130 -35.02 32.01 -19.97
N GLU A 1131 -34.56 31.28 -21.86
CA GLU A 1131 -33.61 31.46 -22.96
C GLU A 1131 -34.27 31.18 -24.30
N MET A 1132 -32.90 31.75 -26.03
CA MET A 1132 -32.73 32.21 -27.42
C MET A 1132 -32.26 31.05 -28.30
N ILE A 1133 -32.49 31.29 -30.19
CA ILE A 1133 -32.50 30.27 -31.29
C ILE A 1133 -31.89 30.87 -32.53
N LEU A 1134 -30.87 29.98 -33.30
CA LEU A 1134 -30.28 30.25 -34.61
C LEU A 1134 -30.62 29.15 -35.61
N THR A 1135 -30.84 29.66 -37.21
CA THR A 1135 -31.29 28.70 -38.22
C THR A 1135 -30.60 28.99 -39.56
N PRO A 1136 -29.92 28.02 -40.30
CA PRO A 1136 -29.33 28.16 -41.64
C PRO A 1136 -30.30 27.78 -42.76
N ASN A 1137 -30.38 28.54 -44.10
CA ASN A 1137 -31.25 28.54 -45.27
C ASN A 1137 -30.64 27.68 -46.40
N PRO A 1138 -31.33 26.60 -46.62
CA PRO A 1138 -30.95 25.44 -47.45
C PRO A 1138 -31.10 25.72 -48.94
N ALA A 1139 -31.53 26.92 -49.42
CA ALA A 1139 -31.50 27.18 -50.88
C ALA A 1139 -30.36 28.14 -51.23
N THR A 1140 -29.62 28.86 -50.46
CA THR A 1140 -28.39 29.68 -50.54
C THR A 1140 -27.45 29.31 -49.40
N ASP A 1141 -25.96 29.13 -49.63
CA ASP A 1141 -24.90 29.10 -48.61
C ASP A 1141 -25.01 30.26 -47.64
N LYS A 1142 -26.34 30.83 -47.10
CA LYS A 1142 -26.38 31.89 -46.08
C LYS A 1142 -27.15 31.41 -44.85
N LEU A 1143 -26.81 31.65 -43.46
CA LEU A 1143 -27.27 31.33 -42.10
C LEU A 1143 -27.96 32.55 -41.48
N LYS A 1144 -29.33 32.40 -40.93
CA LYS A 1144 -30.02 33.45 -40.16
C LYS A 1144 -30.00 33.15 -38.68
N VAL A 1145 -29.49 34.01 -37.69
CA VAL A 1145 -29.37 33.95 -36.23
C VAL A 1145 -30.41 34.87 -35.59
N ASP A 1146 -31.47 34.21 -34.65
CA ASP A 1146 -32.38 35.03 -33.81
C ASP A 1146 -32.12 34.75 -32.33
N ASN A 1147 -31.38 35.59 -31.61
CA ASN A 1147 -30.83 35.73 -30.26
C ASN A 1147 -31.51 36.90 -29.52
N GLY A 1148 -32.83 37.24 -29.52
CA GLY A 1148 -33.58 38.27 -28.77
C GLY A 1148 -32.68 39.25 -28.04
N GLN A 1149 -31.48 39.69 -28.65
CA GLN A 1149 -30.76 40.99 -28.70
C GLN A 1149 -29.32 40.83 -28.20
N ILE A 1150 -28.55 40.04 -28.73
CA ILE A 1150 -27.21 40.64 -28.59
C ILE A 1150 -26.46 40.47 -29.92
N HIS A 1151 -26.32 41.52 -30.54
CA HIS A 1151 -25.49 42.01 -31.65
C HIS A 1151 -24.24 41.15 -31.83
N ILE A 1152 -24.25 40.25 -32.85
CA ILE A 1152 -23.19 39.27 -33.13
C ILE A 1152 -22.11 39.92 -33.98
N LYS A 1153 -20.90 40.42 -33.39
CA LYS A 1153 -19.74 41.16 -33.92
C LYS A 1153 -18.96 40.31 -34.91
N GLU A 1154 -18.77 39.03 -34.82
CA GLU A 1154 -18.12 38.12 -35.78
C GLU A 1154 -18.52 36.68 -35.50
N LEU A 1155 -18.81 36.00 -36.53
CA LEU A 1155 -19.18 34.60 -36.46
C LEU A 1155 -18.20 33.75 -37.27
N TYR A 1156 -17.53 32.64 -36.37
CA TYR A 1156 -16.51 31.78 -36.99
C TYR A 1156 -17.05 30.35 -37.14
N ILE A 1157 -16.77 29.91 -38.37
CA ILE A 1157 -17.20 28.51 -38.57
C ILE A 1157 -15.97 27.66 -38.90
N TYR A 1158 -15.77 26.52 -37.97
CA TYR A 1158 -14.60 25.65 -38.12
C TYR A 1158 -15.05 24.25 -38.54
N ASP A 1159 -14.20 23.47 -39.18
CA ASP A 1159 -14.60 22.10 -39.50
C ASP A 1159 -13.99 21.12 -38.49
N VAL A 1160 -14.38 19.94 -38.47
CA VAL A 1160 -14.40 18.94 -37.39
C VAL A 1160 -12.98 18.59 -36.97
N VAL A 1161 -11.80 19.20 -37.68
CA VAL A 1161 -10.43 19.06 -37.17
C VAL A 1161 -9.90 20.41 -36.72
N GLY A 1162 -10.63 21.38 -36.49
CA GLY A 1162 -10.30 22.69 -35.90
C GLY A 1162 -9.76 23.67 -36.90
N LYS A 1163 -9.92 23.40 -38.33
CA LYS A 1163 -9.53 24.37 -39.37
C LYS A 1163 -10.70 25.27 -39.74
N GLU A 1164 -10.46 26.54 -39.51
CA GLU A 1164 -11.53 27.53 -39.74
C GLU A 1164 -11.96 27.53 -41.21
N VAL A 1165 -13.39 27.19 -41.26
CA VAL A 1165 -13.96 26.95 -42.59
C VAL A 1165 -14.57 28.25 -43.14
N LYS A 1166 -14.95 29.19 -42.25
CA LYS A 1166 -15.53 30.43 -42.78
C LYS A 1166 -15.80 31.42 -41.63
N ARG A 1167 -15.55 32.67 -41.86
CA ARG A 1167 -15.74 33.70 -40.84
C ARG A 1167 -16.66 34.80 -41.35
N PHE A 1168 -17.82 35.15 -40.44
CA PHE A 1168 -18.79 36.20 -40.79
C PHE A 1168 -18.68 37.39 -39.83
N LYS A 1169 -18.40 38.51 -40.29
CA LYS A 1169 -18.28 39.71 -39.44
C LYS A 1169 -19.55 40.54 -39.50
N GLY A 1170 -20.45 40.52 -38.43
CA GLY A 1170 -21.69 41.31 -38.45
C GLY A 1170 -21.46 42.78 -38.20
N ASN A 1171 -21.56 44.16 -39.17
CA ASN A 1171 -21.90 45.54 -38.80
C ASN A 1171 -22.93 45.60 -37.67
#